data_AF-A0A1N7H9Y1-F1
#
_entry.id   AF-A0A1N7H9Y1-F1
#
_cell.length_a   1.000
_cell.length_b   1.000
_cell.length_c   1.000
_cell.angle_alpha   90.00
_cell.angle_beta   90.00
_cell.angle_gamma   90.00
#
_symmetry.space_group_name_H-M   'P 1'
#
loop_
_entity.id
_entity.type
_entity.pdbx_description
1 polymer ?
#
loop_
_entity_poly.entity_id
_entity_poly.type
_entity_poly.pdbx_seq_one_letter_code
_entity_poly.pdbx_strand_id
1 'polypeptide(L)'
;MKFLAITLIAHGPDPLTGETRSTTERFRDVVDSAVLAEELGFDGFGVGERHERPFISSSPPVVLSHIAALTSRIRLFTAVTTLSLLDPVRAYEDYATLDHLSDGRLELIIGKGNGSAQARLFHVTPEDQWDRNREAYELFRRLWREDRVTWEGRFRPSLTDAETWPRPLQRPVRVWHGSATSKDSVDLAARYGDPLFSANVTNPIEPYAELVDHYRERWAHYGHDPAGALVGAGSAGFYAARTSQEAIATYRPIYDARVALFRKSGVEPVFDSLEDAVERGSILVGSPQQIIDKVLRYHERLGHEVMHISADADGLTRAQHREALELFQSDVAPVLRKEIPSRPFPAVPVVPQSAGMSVPEPTAQSTAQSVSTARPVSTARSVSTAQPVSRPVPLSILDLSPIPSGSGAGDALRNSIDLARHAERLGYLRYWVAEHHFAAGVASSAPAVLIGLIAAATNHIRVGSGAVQLGHQTPVAVVEQFGLVDALHPGRIDLGLGRSGQRRAEIVAEAPQSLQPARTPQSAQVPQAAQAPQAARTAAPRESRVVDGLLIPPAFSFAELARSPQLALQAALLQQPGARTPDFAEQVDEVVAFLEGTYRSPGGIAVHAVPGEGAEVELWILGSSGGQSAKVAGERGLPFAANYHVSPASVLEAVEAYREAFTPSKVLSEPYVVVSADVVVAEDDATARELAKPYGLWVRAIRTGQGAIPYPTPGEADAHVWSEADRELVADRVDTQFAGSPETVAERLRVLQRVTGADELLITTITHGHADRVRSYELLAEAWHAGAPHAGRAGGSL
;
A
#
# COMPACT_ATOMS: atom_id res chain seq x y z
N MET A 1 -25.72 -13.67 -16.56
CA MET A 1 -25.62 -12.53 -15.64
C MET A 1 -24.38 -12.75 -14.81
N LYS A 2 -23.67 -11.69 -14.44
CA LYS A 2 -22.51 -11.76 -13.53
C LYS A 2 -22.92 -11.32 -12.14
N PHE A 3 -22.41 -11.99 -11.11
CA PHE A 3 -22.76 -11.71 -9.72
C PHE A 3 -21.55 -11.25 -8.91
N LEU A 4 -21.69 -10.12 -8.24
CA LEU A 4 -20.69 -9.56 -7.34
C LEU A 4 -21.16 -9.67 -5.89
N ALA A 5 -20.25 -9.92 -4.96
CA ALA A 5 -20.48 -9.71 -3.54
C ALA A 5 -19.77 -8.41 -3.12
N ILE A 6 -20.48 -7.44 -2.53
CA ILE A 6 -19.89 -6.13 -2.20
C ILE A 6 -20.07 -5.79 -0.72
N THR A 7 -19.04 -5.22 -0.12
CA THR A 7 -19.06 -4.68 1.25
C THR A 7 -18.64 -3.21 1.28
N LEU A 8 -19.24 -2.44 2.20
CA LEU A 8 -18.75 -1.12 2.59
C LEU A 8 -17.93 -1.17 3.89
N ILE A 9 -17.70 -2.37 4.44
CA ILE A 9 -17.07 -2.63 5.74
C ILE A 9 -17.70 -1.77 6.84
N ALA A 10 -19.03 -1.88 6.97
CA ALA A 10 -19.76 -1.27 8.08
C ALA A 10 -19.28 -1.88 9.41
N HIS A 11 -18.96 -1.02 10.36
CA HIS A 11 -18.48 -1.30 11.71
C HIS A 11 -19.40 -0.62 12.73
N GLY A 12 -20.64 -1.10 12.77
CA GLY A 12 -21.65 -0.71 13.75
C GLY A 12 -22.02 -1.87 14.65
N PRO A 13 -22.81 -1.62 15.72
CA PRO A 13 -23.39 -2.68 16.52
C PRO A 13 -24.32 -3.55 15.69
N ASP A 14 -24.33 -4.84 15.96
CA ASP A 14 -25.30 -5.78 15.38
C ASP A 14 -26.74 -5.30 15.70
N PRO A 15 -27.64 -5.27 14.71
CA PRO A 15 -28.98 -4.71 14.89
C PRO A 15 -29.86 -5.51 15.87
N LEU A 16 -29.56 -6.78 16.12
CA LEU A 16 -30.32 -7.64 17.03
C LEU A 16 -29.66 -7.77 18.41
N THR A 17 -28.34 -7.98 18.45
CA THR A 17 -27.64 -8.21 19.73
C THR A 17 -27.11 -6.92 20.35
N GLY A 18 -26.90 -5.87 19.56
CA GLY A 18 -26.25 -4.63 19.98
C GLY A 18 -24.73 -4.77 20.17
N GLU A 19 -24.17 -5.97 19.97
CA GLU A 19 -22.74 -6.22 20.12
C GLU A 19 -21.96 -5.62 18.95
N THR A 20 -20.84 -4.97 19.25
CA THR A 20 -19.92 -4.45 18.22
C THR A 20 -18.69 -5.33 18.19
N ARG A 21 -18.39 -5.92 17.04
CA ARG A 21 -17.15 -6.69 16.85
C ARG A 21 -15.94 -5.77 16.92
N SER A 22 -14.78 -6.31 17.30
CA SER A 22 -13.54 -5.55 17.16
C SER A 22 -13.25 -5.23 15.68
N THR A 23 -12.50 -4.16 15.42
CA THR A 23 -12.08 -3.76 14.08
C THR A 23 -11.34 -4.90 13.36
N THR A 24 -10.45 -5.59 14.07
CA THR A 24 -9.72 -6.76 13.58
C THR A 24 -10.65 -7.90 13.19
N GLU A 25 -11.60 -8.28 14.05
CA GLU A 25 -12.57 -9.33 13.71
C GLU A 25 -13.41 -8.93 12.49
N ARG A 26 -13.78 -7.65 12.39
CA ARG A 26 -14.57 -7.16 11.27
C ARG A 26 -13.82 -7.25 9.94
N PHE A 27 -12.54 -6.93 9.89
CA PHE A 27 -11.72 -7.13 8.69
C PHE A 27 -11.55 -8.60 8.35
N ARG A 28 -11.33 -9.47 9.35
CA ARG A 28 -11.30 -10.93 9.12
C ARG A 28 -12.61 -11.43 8.51
N ASP A 29 -13.75 -10.95 8.98
CA ASP A 29 -15.05 -11.30 8.39
C ASP A 29 -15.15 -10.89 6.92
N VAL A 30 -14.60 -9.74 6.53
CA VAL A 30 -14.58 -9.29 5.12
C VAL A 30 -13.74 -10.24 4.27
N VAL A 31 -12.54 -10.59 4.74
CA VAL A 31 -11.63 -11.49 4.04
C VAL A 31 -12.23 -12.88 3.92
N ASP A 32 -12.79 -13.43 5.01
CA ASP A 32 -13.50 -14.71 5.02
C ASP A 32 -14.67 -14.71 4.03
N SER A 33 -15.40 -13.59 3.94
CA SER A 33 -16.52 -13.44 3.00
C SER A 33 -16.05 -13.37 1.54
N ALA A 34 -14.87 -12.79 1.27
CA ALA A 34 -14.28 -12.76 -0.07
C ALA A 34 -13.79 -14.13 -0.52
N VAL A 35 -13.14 -14.88 0.37
CA VAL A 35 -12.75 -16.27 0.13
C VAL A 35 -13.98 -17.13 -0.11
N LEU A 36 -15.00 -17.01 0.73
CA LEU A 36 -16.28 -17.70 0.54
C LEU A 36 -16.94 -17.35 -0.80
N ALA A 37 -16.92 -16.08 -1.20
CA ALA A 37 -17.47 -15.67 -2.49
C ALA A 37 -16.73 -16.35 -3.66
N GLU A 38 -15.40 -16.49 -3.60
CA GLU A 38 -14.63 -17.25 -4.59
C GLU A 38 -14.99 -18.75 -4.58
N GLU A 39 -15.10 -19.36 -3.39
CA GLU A 39 -15.48 -20.76 -3.21
C GLU A 39 -16.85 -21.07 -3.85
N LEU A 40 -17.82 -20.17 -3.64
CA LEU A 40 -19.19 -20.33 -4.16
C LEU A 40 -19.35 -19.91 -5.62
N GLY A 41 -18.30 -19.40 -6.27
CA GLY A 41 -18.32 -19.06 -7.70
C GLY A 41 -18.96 -17.72 -8.05
N PHE A 42 -18.85 -16.73 -7.16
CA PHE A 42 -19.15 -15.33 -7.51
C PHE A 42 -18.14 -14.83 -8.55
N ASP A 43 -18.59 -13.95 -9.44
CA ASP A 43 -17.75 -13.43 -10.52
C ASP A 43 -16.84 -12.29 -10.05
N GLY A 44 -17.18 -11.61 -8.95
CA GLY A 44 -16.33 -10.60 -8.34
C GLY A 44 -16.66 -10.29 -6.88
N PHE A 45 -15.69 -9.71 -6.18
CA PHE A 45 -15.83 -9.21 -4.82
C PHE A 45 -15.45 -7.73 -4.79
N GLY A 46 -16.29 -6.88 -4.19
CA GLY A 46 -16.10 -5.43 -4.18
C GLY A 46 -15.95 -4.81 -2.81
N VAL A 47 -15.03 -3.87 -2.69
CA VAL A 47 -14.85 -3.05 -1.47
C VAL A 47 -15.10 -1.59 -1.80
N GLY A 48 -16.07 -0.98 -1.14
CA GLY A 48 -16.37 0.45 -1.30
C GLY A 48 -15.58 1.34 -0.36
N GLU A 49 -15.22 2.54 -0.80
CA GLU A 49 -14.45 3.50 -0.02
C GLU A 49 -15.34 4.38 0.88
N ARG A 50 -15.02 4.46 2.17
CA ARG A 50 -15.67 5.35 3.15
C ARG A 50 -14.69 5.83 4.21
N HIS A 51 -14.80 7.11 4.58
CA HIS A 51 -13.94 7.78 5.58
C HIS A 51 -14.70 8.31 6.81
N GLU A 52 -15.89 7.78 7.08
CA GLU A 52 -16.69 8.22 8.23
C GLU A 52 -17.38 7.04 8.90
N ARG A 53 -17.60 7.15 10.22
CA ARG A 53 -18.35 6.15 10.97
C ARG A 53 -19.75 5.96 10.37
N PRO A 54 -20.27 4.72 10.34
CA PRO A 54 -19.71 3.53 10.97
C PRO A 54 -18.73 2.75 10.10
N PHE A 55 -18.24 3.26 8.97
CA PHE A 55 -17.43 2.47 8.04
C PHE A 55 -15.92 2.55 8.36
N ILE A 56 -15.21 1.45 8.13
CA ILE A 56 -13.74 1.35 8.31
C ILE A 56 -13.02 1.02 6.98
N SER A 57 -13.64 1.35 5.85
CA SER A 57 -13.18 1.03 4.49
C SER A 57 -12.50 2.22 3.79
N SER A 58 -11.57 2.90 4.46
CA SER A 58 -10.94 4.11 3.90
C SER A 58 -9.94 3.82 2.76
N SER A 59 -9.42 2.59 2.67
CA SER A 59 -8.43 2.21 1.65
C SER A 59 -8.78 0.88 0.95
N PRO A 60 -9.67 0.89 -0.06
CA PRO A 60 -9.96 -0.29 -0.87
C PRO A 60 -8.72 -0.97 -1.49
N PRO A 61 -7.70 -0.25 -2.02
CA PRO A 61 -6.52 -0.90 -2.58
C PRO A 61 -5.84 -1.86 -1.60
N VAL A 62 -5.72 -1.48 -0.32
CA VAL A 62 -5.06 -2.31 0.69
C VAL A 62 -5.89 -3.56 0.99
N VAL A 63 -7.19 -3.41 1.24
CA VAL A 63 -8.08 -4.55 1.53
C VAL A 63 -8.15 -5.49 0.34
N LEU A 64 -8.32 -4.96 -0.87
CA LEU A 64 -8.37 -5.74 -2.10
C LEU A 64 -7.03 -6.42 -2.40
N SER A 65 -5.89 -5.83 -2.04
CA SER A 65 -4.58 -6.49 -2.18
C SER A 65 -4.46 -7.71 -1.27
N HIS A 66 -4.91 -7.61 -0.02
CA HIS A 66 -4.93 -8.77 0.87
C HIS A 66 -5.87 -9.87 0.36
N ILE A 67 -7.07 -9.50 -0.14
CA ILE A 67 -7.98 -10.43 -0.80
C ILE A 67 -7.31 -11.04 -2.04
N ALA A 68 -6.57 -10.25 -2.84
CA ALA A 68 -5.86 -10.72 -4.02
C ALA A 68 -4.86 -11.82 -3.67
N ALA A 69 -4.13 -11.69 -2.55
CA ALA A 69 -3.18 -12.69 -2.09
C ALA A 69 -3.81 -14.02 -1.65
N LEU A 70 -5.09 -13.99 -1.26
CA LEU A 70 -5.83 -15.16 -0.76
C LEU A 70 -6.80 -15.76 -1.77
N THR A 71 -6.94 -15.15 -2.95
CA THR A 71 -7.88 -15.55 -3.99
C THR A 71 -7.18 -15.66 -5.34
N SER A 72 -7.72 -16.47 -6.24
CA SER A 72 -7.04 -16.85 -7.49
C SER A 72 -7.85 -16.57 -8.76
N ARG A 73 -9.18 -16.46 -8.64
CA ARG A 73 -10.11 -16.41 -9.78
C ARG A 73 -11.07 -15.23 -9.70
N ILE A 74 -11.57 -14.90 -8.52
CA ILE A 74 -12.57 -13.86 -8.34
C ILE A 74 -12.03 -12.50 -8.76
N ARG A 75 -12.81 -11.73 -9.52
CA ARG A 75 -12.42 -10.36 -9.89
C ARG A 75 -12.55 -9.42 -8.70
N LEU A 76 -11.67 -8.44 -8.63
CA LEU A 76 -11.57 -7.51 -7.51
C LEU A 76 -12.13 -6.16 -7.93
N PHE A 77 -13.27 -5.78 -7.36
CA PHE A 77 -13.95 -4.54 -7.66
C PHE A 77 -13.67 -3.47 -6.60
N THR A 78 -13.48 -2.23 -6.99
CA THR A 78 -13.79 -1.11 -6.09
C THR A 78 -15.27 -0.81 -6.13
N ALA A 79 -15.88 -0.27 -5.07
CA ALA A 79 -17.35 -0.09 -5.00
C ALA A 79 -17.83 1.09 -4.13
N VAL A 80 -17.29 2.31 -4.25
CA VAL A 80 -16.49 2.87 -5.34
C VAL A 80 -15.16 3.41 -4.83
N THR A 81 -14.21 3.64 -5.74
CA THR A 81 -13.07 4.55 -5.53
C THR A 81 -13.56 5.99 -5.61
N THR A 82 -13.27 6.81 -4.60
CA THR A 82 -13.69 8.21 -4.54
C THR A 82 -12.68 9.16 -5.17
N LEU A 83 -12.55 9.12 -6.51
CA LEU A 83 -11.53 9.89 -7.24
C LEU A 83 -11.57 11.41 -6.99
N SER A 84 -12.70 11.98 -6.57
CA SER A 84 -12.74 13.39 -6.20
C SER A 84 -11.92 13.75 -4.95
N LEU A 85 -11.58 12.75 -4.11
CA LEU A 85 -10.84 12.92 -2.86
C LEU A 85 -9.35 12.55 -3.02
N LEU A 86 -8.98 11.89 -4.11
CA LEU A 86 -7.66 11.29 -4.31
C LEU A 86 -6.86 12.08 -5.35
N ASP A 87 -5.53 12.03 -5.24
CA ASP A 87 -4.69 12.37 -6.38
C ASP A 87 -4.82 11.27 -7.45
N PRO A 88 -5.21 11.60 -8.70
CA PRO A 88 -5.33 10.61 -9.76
C PRO A 88 -4.01 9.91 -10.12
N VAL A 89 -2.85 10.52 -9.88
CA VAL A 89 -1.54 9.87 -10.03
C VAL A 89 -1.34 8.81 -8.95
N ARG A 90 -1.62 9.13 -7.69
CA ARG A 90 -1.51 8.15 -6.59
C ARG A 90 -2.50 7.02 -6.71
N ALA A 91 -3.76 7.35 -7.02
CA ALA A 91 -4.76 6.33 -7.30
C ALA A 91 -4.31 5.42 -8.45
N TYR A 92 -3.73 5.98 -9.53
CA TYR A 92 -3.19 5.16 -10.61
C TYR A 92 -2.09 4.21 -10.11
N GLU A 93 -1.14 4.68 -9.31
CA GLU A 93 -0.04 3.86 -8.80
C GLU A 93 -0.53 2.72 -7.90
N ASP A 94 -1.45 3.01 -6.98
CA ASP A 94 -2.04 2.02 -6.08
C ASP A 94 -2.78 0.93 -6.88
N TYR A 95 -3.64 1.34 -7.81
CA TYR A 95 -4.43 0.41 -8.60
C TYR A 95 -3.62 -0.31 -9.68
N ALA A 96 -2.61 0.32 -10.29
CA ALA A 96 -1.70 -0.37 -11.21
C ALA A 96 -0.85 -1.42 -10.48
N THR A 97 -0.47 -1.15 -9.23
CA THR A 97 0.20 -2.13 -8.37
C THR A 97 -0.73 -3.30 -8.05
N LEU A 98 -1.95 -3.03 -7.57
CA LEU A 98 -2.96 -4.06 -7.33
C LEU A 98 -3.29 -4.87 -8.60
N ASP A 99 -3.30 -4.23 -9.76
CA ASP A 99 -3.55 -4.90 -11.04
C ASP A 99 -2.50 -5.98 -11.35
N HIS A 100 -1.21 -5.70 -11.10
CA HIS A 100 -0.15 -6.71 -11.20
C HIS A 100 -0.30 -7.81 -10.15
N LEU A 101 -0.53 -7.43 -8.91
CA LEU A 101 -0.60 -8.36 -7.77
C LEU A 101 -1.80 -9.29 -7.84
N SER A 102 -2.86 -8.85 -8.50
CA SER A 102 -4.05 -9.64 -8.74
C SER A 102 -4.01 -10.39 -10.08
N ASP A 103 -2.90 -10.36 -10.81
CA ASP A 103 -2.76 -10.94 -12.15
C ASP A 103 -3.88 -10.48 -13.10
N GLY A 104 -4.21 -9.18 -13.09
CA GLY A 104 -5.17 -8.56 -14.01
C GLY A 104 -6.64 -8.83 -13.66
N ARG A 105 -6.93 -9.14 -12.38
CA ARG A 105 -8.31 -9.36 -11.89
C ARG A 105 -9.02 -8.08 -11.47
N LEU A 106 -8.36 -6.93 -11.51
CA LEU A 106 -8.91 -5.64 -11.07
C LEU A 106 -10.00 -5.12 -12.01
N GLU A 107 -11.07 -4.61 -11.39
CA GLU A 107 -12.17 -3.85 -12.00
C GLU A 107 -12.39 -2.60 -11.15
N LEU A 108 -12.46 -1.41 -11.76
CA LEU A 108 -12.63 -0.17 -11.00
C LEU A 108 -14.07 0.32 -11.11
N ILE A 109 -14.76 0.55 -10.01
CA ILE A 109 -15.96 1.39 -9.99
C ILE A 109 -15.56 2.71 -9.35
N ILE A 110 -15.66 3.81 -10.09
CA ILE A 110 -15.32 5.14 -9.61
C ILE A 110 -16.58 5.94 -9.28
N GLY A 111 -16.46 6.92 -8.39
CA GLY A 111 -17.51 7.87 -8.15
C GLY A 111 -17.05 9.04 -7.31
N LYS A 112 -17.97 9.98 -7.11
CA LYS A 112 -17.71 11.21 -6.35
C LYS A 112 -17.57 10.98 -4.83
N GLY A 113 -18.19 9.92 -4.29
CA GLY A 113 -18.38 9.80 -2.84
C GLY A 113 -19.46 10.77 -2.30
N ASN A 114 -20.01 10.42 -1.13
CA ASN A 114 -21.27 11.01 -0.61
C ASN A 114 -21.22 11.36 0.90
N GLY A 115 -20.04 11.46 1.53
CA GLY A 115 -19.92 11.75 2.97
C GLY A 115 -19.67 13.23 3.30
N SER A 116 -20.38 13.77 4.29
CA SER A 116 -20.21 15.17 4.72
C SER A 116 -18.94 15.41 5.55
N ALA A 117 -18.43 14.37 6.23
CA ALA A 117 -17.15 14.44 6.94
C ALA A 117 -15.97 14.41 5.96
N GLN A 118 -16.10 13.68 4.85
CA GLN A 118 -15.07 13.55 3.80
C GLN A 118 -14.67 14.91 3.24
N ALA A 119 -15.65 15.77 2.96
CA ALA A 119 -15.44 17.13 2.45
C ALA A 119 -14.48 17.95 3.34
N ARG A 120 -14.58 17.79 4.67
CA ARG A 120 -13.74 18.49 5.63
C ARG A 120 -12.35 17.88 5.77
N LEU A 121 -12.24 16.55 5.70
CA LEU A 121 -10.95 15.83 5.83
C LEU A 121 -10.02 16.10 4.64
N PHE A 122 -10.57 16.21 3.44
CA PHE A 122 -9.78 16.31 2.20
C PHE A 122 -9.85 17.69 1.52
N HIS A 123 -10.48 18.69 2.17
CA HIS A 123 -10.66 20.04 1.63
C HIS A 123 -11.35 20.06 0.24
N VAL A 124 -12.41 19.26 0.10
CA VAL A 124 -13.22 19.16 -1.12
C VAL A 124 -14.62 19.67 -0.84
N THR A 125 -15.15 20.60 -1.64
CA THR A 125 -16.46 21.22 -1.37
C THR A 125 -17.53 20.67 -2.30
N PRO A 126 -18.82 20.65 -1.89
CA PRO A 126 -19.90 20.20 -2.77
C PRO A 126 -19.93 20.92 -4.13
N GLU A 127 -19.50 22.18 -4.18
CA GLU A 127 -19.46 23.00 -5.39
C GLU A 127 -18.40 22.54 -6.40
N ASP A 128 -17.24 22.06 -5.95
CA ASP A 128 -16.14 21.68 -6.83
C ASP A 128 -15.98 20.16 -7.00
N GLN A 129 -16.65 19.35 -6.19
CA GLN A 129 -16.43 17.91 -6.12
C GLN A 129 -16.74 17.16 -7.43
N TRP A 130 -17.75 17.59 -8.20
CA TRP A 130 -18.04 16.99 -9.52
C TRP A 130 -16.98 17.34 -10.56
N ASP A 131 -16.53 18.59 -10.57
CA ASP A 131 -15.47 19.03 -11.47
C ASP A 131 -14.15 18.32 -11.14
N ARG A 132 -13.84 18.15 -9.84
CA ARG A 132 -12.72 17.33 -9.38
C ARG A 132 -12.83 15.90 -9.84
N ASN A 133 -13.98 15.24 -9.66
CA ASN A 133 -14.17 13.86 -10.11
C ASN A 133 -13.96 13.73 -11.63
N ARG A 134 -14.50 14.67 -12.40
CA ARG A 134 -14.35 14.71 -13.86
C ARG A 134 -12.88 14.87 -14.25
N GLU A 135 -12.22 15.91 -13.74
CA GLU A 135 -10.81 16.21 -14.06
C GLU A 135 -9.87 15.08 -13.62
N ALA A 136 -10.07 14.55 -12.41
CA ALA A 136 -9.30 13.44 -11.88
C ALA A 136 -9.49 12.17 -12.73
N TYR A 137 -10.73 11.87 -13.15
CA TYR A 137 -10.98 10.73 -14.02
C TYR A 137 -10.33 10.89 -15.39
N GLU A 138 -10.42 12.07 -16.00
CA GLU A 138 -9.82 12.34 -17.30
C GLU A 138 -8.31 12.13 -17.27
N LEU A 139 -7.63 12.62 -16.24
CA LEU A 139 -6.21 12.35 -16.06
C LEU A 139 -5.94 10.87 -15.75
N PHE A 140 -6.63 10.27 -14.78
CA PHE A 140 -6.46 8.86 -14.40
C PHE A 140 -6.59 7.95 -15.62
N ARG A 141 -7.59 8.20 -16.47
CA ARG A 141 -7.84 7.46 -17.71
C ARG A 141 -6.66 7.55 -18.68
N ARG A 142 -6.03 8.73 -18.79
CA ARG A 142 -4.86 8.97 -19.64
C ARG A 142 -3.61 8.30 -19.07
N LEU A 143 -3.35 8.42 -17.77
CA LEU A 143 -2.24 7.73 -17.08
C LEU A 143 -2.28 6.22 -17.32
N TRP A 144 -3.48 5.63 -17.39
CA TRP A 144 -3.66 4.21 -17.66
C TRP A 144 -3.36 3.78 -19.11
N ARG A 145 -3.45 4.71 -20.07
CA ARG A 145 -3.42 4.40 -21.52
C ARG A 145 -2.17 4.92 -22.22
N GLU A 146 -1.61 6.02 -21.73
CA GLU A 146 -0.50 6.71 -22.34
C GLU A 146 0.78 6.43 -21.56
N ASP A 147 1.87 6.15 -22.26
CA ASP A 147 3.15 5.97 -21.58
C ASP A 147 3.63 7.31 -20.98
N ARG A 148 3.33 8.44 -21.62
CA ARG A 148 3.70 9.78 -21.13
C ARG A 148 2.49 10.70 -21.23
N VAL A 149 2.22 11.46 -20.18
CA VAL A 149 1.05 12.34 -20.11
C VAL A 149 1.49 13.79 -19.86
N THR A 150 1.02 14.68 -20.73
CA THR A 150 0.99 16.13 -20.49
C THR A 150 -0.44 16.55 -20.16
N TRP A 151 -0.62 17.24 -19.04
CA TRP A 151 -1.92 17.56 -18.46
C TRP A 151 -1.92 18.99 -17.90
N GLU A 152 -3.02 19.71 -18.09
CA GLU A 152 -3.28 20.98 -17.42
C GLU A 152 -4.73 20.96 -16.94
N GLY A 153 -4.95 21.41 -15.70
CA GLY A 153 -6.24 21.35 -15.03
C GLY A 153 -6.28 22.29 -13.84
N ARG A 154 -7.44 22.37 -13.17
CA ARG A 154 -7.70 23.28 -12.06
C ARG A 154 -7.34 22.68 -10.70
N PHE A 155 -7.50 21.37 -10.52
CA PHE A 155 -7.51 20.76 -9.19
C PHE A 155 -6.22 20.05 -8.81
N ARG A 156 -5.27 19.94 -9.73
CA ARG A 156 -3.93 19.43 -9.45
C ARG A 156 -2.86 20.13 -10.31
N PRO A 157 -1.55 19.96 -10.03
CA PRO A 157 -0.51 20.63 -10.80
C PRO A 157 -0.47 20.07 -12.22
N SER A 158 -0.02 20.90 -13.17
CA SER A 158 0.17 20.43 -14.54
C SER A 158 1.21 19.31 -14.61
N LEU A 159 1.03 18.40 -15.57
CA LEU A 159 2.04 17.44 -16.00
C LEU A 159 2.65 17.95 -17.29
N THR A 160 3.97 17.88 -17.38
CA THR A 160 4.67 18.03 -18.65
C THR A 160 5.43 16.75 -18.91
N ASP A 161 4.97 15.97 -19.89
CA ASP A 161 5.66 14.77 -20.36
C ASP A 161 5.98 13.76 -19.23
N ALA A 162 5.04 13.64 -18.28
CA ALA A 162 5.20 12.86 -17.06
C ALA A 162 5.01 11.37 -17.29
N GLU A 163 5.78 10.56 -16.56
CA GLU A 163 5.75 9.10 -16.60
C GLU A 163 5.39 8.54 -15.23
N THR A 164 4.52 7.54 -15.15
CA THR A 164 4.06 6.93 -13.88
C THR A 164 4.30 5.42 -13.85
N TRP A 165 4.69 4.91 -12.68
CA TRP A 165 5.09 3.51 -12.46
C TRP A 165 4.44 2.92 -11.20
N PRO A 166 4.12 1.61 -11.15
CA PRO A 166 4.32 0.64 -12.22
C PRO A 166 3.37 0.90 -13.40
N ARG A 167 3.76 0.41 -14.57
CA ARG A 167 2.84 0.33 -15.72
C ARG A 167 1.75 -0.67 -15.41
N PRO A 168 0.45 -0.41 -15.65
CA PRO A 168 -0.59 -1.39 -15.37
C PRO A 168 -0.45 -2.60 -16.29
N LEU A 169 -0.89 -3.76 -15.80
CA LEU A 169 -0.91 -5.02 -16.55
C LEU A 169 -2.05 -5.01 -17.58
N GLN A 170 -3.25 -4.63 -17.15
CA GLN A 170 -4.40 -4.38 -18.03
C GLN A 170 -4.24 -3.01 -18.70
N ARG A 171 -4.32 -2.93 -20.04
CA ARG A 171 -4.22 -1.67 -20.79
C ARG A 171 -5.27 -1.60 -21.90
N PRO A 172 -6.45 -0.98 -21.66
CA PRO A 172 -6.87 -0.33 -20.42
C PRO A 172 -7.49 -1.29 -19.40
N VAL A 173 -7.52 -0.89 -18.11
CA VAL A 173 -8.44 -1.46 -17.13
C VAL A 173 -9.87 -1.01 -17.46
N ARG A 174 -10.83 -1.88 -17.18
CA ARG A 174 -12.25 -1.51 -17.26
C ARG A 174 -12.61 -0.62 -16.08
N VAL A 175 -13.19 0.54 -16.37
CA VAL A 175 -13.67 1.50 -15.37
C VAL A 175 -15.18 1.63 -15.50
N TRP A 176 -15.88 1.40 -14.40
CA TRP A 176 -17.31 1.59 -14.23
C TRP A 176 -17.57 2.91 -13.51
N HIS A 177 -18.64 3.59 -13.85
CA HIS A 177 -19.07 4.80 -13.13
C HIS A 177 -20.23 4.46 -12.20
N GLY A 178 -20.02 4.63 -10.90
CA GLY A 178 -21.06 4.46 -9.89
C GLY A 178 -21.97 5.68 -9.84
N SER A 179 -23.28 5.48 -10.09
CA SER A 179 -24.28 6.54 -9.93
C SER A 179 -25.48 6.05 -9.13
N ALA A 180 -25.94 6.86 -8.17
CA ALA A 180 -27.19 6.63 -7.45
C ALA A 180 -28.28 7.65 -7.85
N THR A 181 -27.89 8.91 -8.07
CA THR A 181 -28.83 10.04 -8.24
C THR A 181 -28.34 11.09 -9.25
N SER A 182 -27.15 10.92 -9.84
CA SER A 182 -26.48 12.00 -10.59
C SER A 182 -26.48 11.76 -12.09
N LYS A 183 -27.01 12.74 -12.83
CA LYS A 183 -26.89 12.82 -14.29
C LYS A 183 -25.46 13.13 -14.73
N ASP A 184 -24.66 13.85 -13.94
CA ASP A 184 -23.26 14.16 -14.28
C ASP A 184 -22.39 12.91 -14.36
N SER A 185 -22.57 11.96 -13.43
CA SER A 185 -21.85 10.67 -13.46
C SER A 185 -22.26 9.84 -14.68
N VAL A 186 -23.56 9.83 -14.97
CA VAL A 186 -24.11 9.12 -16.13
C VAL A 186 -23.60 9.68 -17.44
N ASP A 187 -23.60 11.01 -17.59
CA ASP A 187 -23.08 11.70 -18.78
C ASP A 187 -21.57 11.47 -18.94
N LEU A 188 -20.80 11.49 -17.86
CA LEU A 188 -19.36 11.23 -17.89
C LEU A 188 -19.05 9.80 -18.35
N ALA A 189 -19.80 8.81 -17.86
CA ALA A 189 -19.68 7.41 -18.28
C ALA A 189 -19.96 7.27 -19.78
N ALA A 190 -21.09 7.83 -20.22
CA ALA A 190 -21.51 7.83 -21.61
C ALA A 190 -20.50 8.54 -22.52
N ARG A 191 -19.92 9.67 -22.09
CA ARG A 191 -18.93 10.43 -22.86
C ARG A 191 -17.71 9.59 -23.23
N TYR A 192 -17.21 8.80 -22.28
CA TYR A 192 -16.01 7.99 -22.46
C TYR A 192 -16.26 6.55 -22.91
N GLY A 193 -17.52 6.17 -23.16
CA GLY A 193 -17.89 4.82 -23.58
C GLY A 193 -17.66 3.79 -22.48
N ASP A 194 -17.82 4.19 -21.22
CA ASP A 194 -17.57 3.36 -20.05
C ASP A 194 -18.87 2.78 -19.48
N PRO A 195 -18.85 1.57 -18.90
CA PRO A 195 -20.02 0.97 -18.28
C PRO A 195 -20.52 1.75 -17.05
N LEU A 196 -21.83 1.68 -16.82
CA LEU A 196 -22.48 2.30 -15.66
C LEU A 196 -22.75 1.25 -14.59
N PHE A 197 -22.55 1.60 -13.32
CA PHE A 197 -23.00 0.78 -12.18
C PHE A 197 -24.03 1.58 -11.36
N SER A 198 -25.30 1.14 -11.40
CA SER A 198 -26.39 1.83 -10.71
C SER A 198 -26.49 1.38 -9.25
N ALA A 199 -26.33 2.33 -8.32
CA ALA A 199 -26.35 2.10 -6.88
C ALA A 199 -27.80 2.14 -6.33
N ASN A 200 -28.56 1.10 -6.68
CA ASN A 200 -29.97 0.94 -6.32
C ASN A 200 -30.09 0.52 -4.84
N VAL A 201 -30.00 1.44 -3.89
CA VAL A 201 -29.99 1.06 -2.46
C VAL A 201 -31.00 1.80 -1.59
N THR A 202 -31.55 2.92 -2.05
CA THR A 202 -32.34 3.81 -1.18
C THR A 202 -33.77 4.02 -1.66
N ASN A 203 -33.97 4.16 -2.98
CA ASN A 203 -35.26 4.53 -3.56
C ASN A 203 -35.94 3.33 -4.24
N PRO A 204 -37.23 3.47 -4.62
CA PRO A 204 -37.85 2.61 -5.63
C PRO A 204 -37.03 2.58 -6.94
N ILE A 205 -37.31 1.63 -7.82
CA ILE A 205 -36.47 1.37 -8.99
C ILE A 205 -36.53 2.50 -10.06
N GLU A 206 -37.61 3.28 -10.07
CA GLU A 206 -37.94 4.22 -11.15
C GLU A 206 -36.89 5.32 -11.37
N PRO A 207 -36.42 6.05 -10.34
CA PRO A 207 -35.38 7.07 -10.53
C PRO A 207 -34.06 6.49 -11.08
N TYR A 208 -33.74 5.24 -10.72
CA TYR A 208 -32.55 4.56 -11.25
C TYR A 208 -32.73 4.16 -12.71
N ALA A 209 -33.95 3.73 -13.10
CA ALA A 209 -34.27 3.45 -14.50
C ALA A 209 -34.18 4.72 -15.36
N GLU A 210 -34.68 5.85 -14.88
CA GLU A 210 -34.55 7.14 -15.57
C GLU A 210 -33.08 7.53 -15.81
N LEU A 211 -32.20 7.28 -14.83
CA LEU A 211 -30.77 7.50 -14.99
C LEU A 211 -30.13 6.56 -16.02
N VAL A 212 -30.54 5.29 -16.07
CA VAL A 212 -30.06 4.33 -17.07
C VAL A 212 -30.56 4.67 -18.48
N ASP A 213 -31.80 5.14 -18.61
CA ASP A 213 -32.34 5.62 -19.88
C ASP A 213 -31.58 6.85 -20.36
N HIS A 214 -31.31 7.79 -19.45
CA HIS A 214 -30.46 8.95 -19.74
C HIS A 214 -29.04 8.53 -20.13
N TYR A 215 -28.45 7.53 -19.47
CA TYR A 215 -27.13 6.99 -19.84
C TYR A 215 -27.11 6.49 -21.29
N ARG A 216 -28.11 5.73 -21.71
CA ARG A 216 -28.22 5.22 -23.08
C ARG A 216 -28.45 6.34 -24.10
N GLU A 217 -29.25 7.34 -23.74
CA GLU A 217 -29.45 8.54 -24.55
C GLU A 217 -28.12 9.28 -24.77
N ARG A 218 -27.38 9.56 -23.69
CA ARG A 218 -26.08 10.22 -23.74
C ARG A 218 -25.04 9.36 -24.47
N TRP A 219 -25.06 8.04 -24.29
CA TRP A 219 -24.17 7.09 -24.96
C TRP A 219 -24.30 7.17 -26.48
N ALA A 220 -25.55 7.13 -26.97
CA ALA A 220 -25.84 7.30 -28.39
C ALA A 220 -25.51 8.72 -28.89
N HIS A 221 -25.78 9.74 -28.08
CA HIS A 221 -25.43 11.13 -28.40
C HIS A 221 -23.92 11.32 -28.62
N TYR A 222 -23.07 10.64 -27.84
CA TYR A 222 -21.62 10.66 -28.01
C TYR A 222 -21.10 9.74 -29.13
N GLY A 223 -21.99 9.07 -29.87
CA GLY A 223 -21.66 8.29 -31.06
C GLY A 223 -21.17 6.87 -30.78
N HIS A 224 -21.35 6.36 -29.56
CA HIS A 224 -21.00 4.99 -29.21
C HIS A 224 -22.06 4.00 -29.70
N ASP A 225 -21.65 2.78 -30.07
CA ASP A 225 -22.57 1.71 -30.46
C ASP A 225 -23.50 1.36 -29.29
N PRO A 226 -24.84 1.46 -29.43
CA PRO A 226 -25.78 1.12 -28.36
C PRO A 226 -25.58 -0.30 -27.78
N ALA A 227 -25.08 -1.24 -28.58
CA ALA A 227 -24.77 -2.59 -28.11
C ALA A 227 -23.58 -2.65 -27.13
N GLY A 228 -22.83 -1.56 -26.97
CA GLY A 228 -21.74 -1.43 -26.00
C GLY A 228 -22.15 -0.89 -24.63
N ALA A 229 -23.37 -0.36 -24.47
CA ALA A 229 -23.85 0.26 -23.23
C ALA A 229 -24.14 -0.79 -22.13
N LEU A 230 -23.11 -1.15 -21.37
CA LEU A 230 -23.16 -2.16 -20.31
C LEU A 230 -23.57 -1.54 -18.97
N VAL A 231 -24.54 -2.17 -18.29
CA VAL A 231 -25.11 -1.70 -17.02
C VAL A 231 -24.97 -2.76 -15.95
N GLY A 232 -24.47 -2.34 -14.78
CA GLY A 232 -24.54 -3.08 -13.52
C GLY A 232 -25.58 -2.47 -12.57
N ALA A 233 -26.12 -3.26 -11.65
CA ALA A 233 -27.11 -2.82 -10.67
C ALA A 233 -26.82 -3.36 -9.26
N GLY A 234 -27.14 -2.57 -8.25
CA GLY A 234 -27.04 -2.96 -6.84
C GLY A 234 -28.33 -3.50 -6.23
N SER A 235 -28.20 -4.02 -5.00
CA SER A 235 -29.32 -4.39 -4.14
C SER A 235 -29.16 -3.77 -2.76
N ALA A 236 -30.27 -3.38 -2.12
CA ALA A 236 -30.27 -2.76 -0.79
C ALA A 236 -29.97 -3.75 0.36
N GLY A 237 -29.92 -5.05 0.07
CA GLY A 237 -29.75 -6.14 1.03
C GLY A 237 -30.18 -7.47 0.41
N PHE A 238 -29.79 -8.57 1.04
CA PHE A 238 -30.00 -9.90 0.51
C PHE A 238 -30.27 -10.92 1.61
N TYR A 239 -31.32 -11.73 1.45
CA TYR A 239 -31.52 -12.96 2.22
C TYR A 239 -32.43 -13.94 1.47
N ALA A 240 -31.91 -15.12 1.13
CA ALA A 240 -32.68 -16.20 0.52
C ALA A 240 -32.95 -17.32 1.53
N ALA A 241 -34.18 -17.83 1.54
CA ALA A 241 -34.55 -19.05 2.24
C ALA A 241 -35.38 -19.94 1.30
N ARG A 242 -35.64 -21.21 1.65
CA ARG A 242 -36.37 -22.13 0.76
C ARG A 242 -37.78 -21.65 0.43
N THR A 243 -38.40 -20.93 1.36
CA THR A 243 -39.73 -20.34 1.17
C THR A 243 -39.71 -18.85 1.44
N SER A 244 -40.57 -18.09 0.76
CA SER A 244 -40.68 -16.64 0.96
C SER A 244 -41.14 -16.29 2.37
N GLN A 245 -42.00 -17.11 2.97
CA GLN A 245 -42.49 -16.93 4.34
C GLN A 245 -41.36 -17.03 5.36
N GLU A 246 -40.48 -18.03 5.21
CA GLU A 246 -39.29 -18.19 6.04
C GLU A 246 -38.32 -17.03 5.85
N ALA A 247 -38.06 -16.62 4.60
CA ALA A 247 -37.18 -15.50 4.30
C ALA A 247 -37.63 -14.21 5.00
N ILE A 248 -38.92 -13.89 4.89
CA ILE A 248 -39.54 -12.74 5.53
C ILE A 248 -39.53 -12.86 7.06
N ALA A 249 -39.86 -14.03 7.61
CA ALA A 249 -39.91 -14.24 9.07
C ALA A 249 -38.53 -14.05 9.72
N THR A 250 -37.47 -14.56 9.08
CA THR A 250 -36.09 -14.44 9.59
C THR A 250 -35.54 -13.03 9.42
N TYR A 251 -35.80 -12.36 8.29
CA TYR A 251 -35.18 -11.07 8.01
C TYR A 251 -35.93 -9.87 8.62
N ARG A 252 -37.22 -10.02 8.95
CA ARG A 252 -38.04 -8.92 9.51
C ARG A 252 -37.45 -8.28 10.76
N PRO A 253 -37.01 -9.02 11.80
CA PRO A 253 -36.46 -8.39 12.99
C PRO A 253 -35.24 -7.51 12.69
N ILE A 254 -34.40 -7.93 11.73
CA ILE A 254 -33.22 -7.19 11.28
C ILE A 254 -33.66 -5.89 10.58
N TYR A 255 -34.62 -5.99 9.67
CA TYR A 255 -35.15 -4.85 8.93
C TYR A 255 -35.81 -3.83 9.86
N ASP A 256 -36.67 -4.28 10.78
CA ASP A 256 -37.38 -3.42 11.72
C ASP A 256 -36.41 -2.68 12.67
N ALA A 257 -35.35 -3.35 13.14
CA ALA A 257 -34.31 -2.74 13.94
C ALA A 257 -33.56 -1.62 13.19
N ARG A 258 -33.26 -1.82 11.90
CA ARG A 258 -32.63 -0.79 11.05
C ARG A 258 -33.55 0.41 10.83
N VAL A 259 -34.82 0.16 10.53
CA VAL A 259 -35.83 1.22 10.35
C VAL A 259 -35.99 2.03 11.64
N ALA A 260 -36.02 1.37 12.81
CA ALA A 260 -36.06 2.04 14.09
C ALA A 260 -34.82 2.92 14.34
N LEU A 261 -33.63 2.45 13.95
CA LEU A 261 -32.40 3.22 14.04
C LEU A 261 -32.44 4.47 13.14
N PHE A 262 -32.90 4.34 11.89
CA PHE A 262 -33.05 5.48 10.99
C PHE A 262 -33.99 6.54 11.56
N ARG A 263 -35.16 6.13 12.05
CA ARG A 263 -36.11 7.06 12.71
C ARG A 263 -35.48 7.74 13.93
N LYS A 264 -34.72 7.01 14.75
CA LYS A 264 -34.01 7.58 15.91
C LYS A 264 -32.94 8.59 15.50
N SER A 265 -32.31 8.40 14.35
CA SER A 265 -31.35 9.32 13.75
C SER A 265 -31.99 10.48 12.97
N GLY A 266 -33.32 10.61 12.98
CA GLY A 266 -34.05 11.67 12.28
C GLY A 266 -34.12 11.48 10.75
N VAL A 267 -33.86 10.26 10.27
CA VAL A 267 -33.96 9.89 8.85
C VAL A 267 -35.29 9.19 8.62
N GLU A 268 -36.11 9.75 7.73
CA GLU A 268 -37.40 9.13 7.37
C GLU A 268 -37.15 7.93 6.44
N PRO A 269 -37.63 6.71 6.78
CA PRO A 269 -37.51 5.55 5.92
C PRO A 269 -38.30 5.71 4.62
N VAL A 270 -37.71 5.28 3.49
CA VAL A 270 -38.39 5.33 2.18
C VAL A 270 -39.46 4.23 2.04
N PHE A 271 -39.27 3.10 2.73
CA PHE A 271 -40.20 1.96 2.73
C PHE A 271 -40.70 1.70 4.14
N ASP A 272 -42.02 1.64 4.29
CA ASP A 272 -42.68 1.57 5.61
C ASP A 272 -42.60 0.18 6.27
N SER A 273 -42.38 -0.87 5.47
CA SER A 273 -42.29 -2.26 5.91
C SER A 273 -41.31 -3.08 5.05
N LEU A 274 -40.92 -4.25 5.55
CA LEU A 274 -40.09 -5.18 4.78
C LEU A 274 -40.79 -5.62 3.49
N GLU A 275 -42.09 -5.90 3.52
CA GLU A 275 -42.86 -6.26 2.33
C GLU A 275 -42.87 -5.16 1.29
N ASP A 276 -43.02 -3.92 1.73
CA ASP A 276 -42.97 -2.74 0.86
C ASP A 276 -41.59 -2.59 0.20
N ALA A 277 -40.52 -2.79 0.97
CA ALA A 277 -39.15 -2.81 0.45
C ALA A 277 -38.92 -3.99 -0.52
N VAL A 278 -39.46 -5.18 -0.22
CA VAL A 278 -39.38 -6.37 -1.07
C VAL A 278 -40.20 -6.19 -2.35
N GLU A 279 -41.30 -5.46 -2.34
CA GLU A 279 -42.09 -5.23 -3.55
C GLU A 279 -41.50 -4.12 -4.42
N ARG A 280 -41.22 -2.94 -3.83
CA ARG A 280 -40.86 -1.72 -4.58
C ARG A 280 -39.37 -1.38 -4.55
N GLY A 281 -38.64 -1.80 -3.53
CA GLY A 281 -37.22 -1.51 -3.35
C GLY A 281 -36.32 -2.52 -4.07
N SER A 282 -35.00 -2.37 -3.97
CA SER A 282 -34.03 -3.29 -4.57
C SER A 282 -33.56 -4.42 -3.64
N ILE A 283 -34.12 -4.52 -2.43
CA ILE A 283 -33.77 -5.57 -1.48
C ILE A 283 -34.20 -6.94 -2.02
N LEU A 284 -33.35 -7.95 -1.90
CA LEU A 284 -33.62 -9.31 -2.36
C LEU A 284 -33.87 -10.24 -1.17
N VAL A 285 -35.11 -10.23 -0.66
CA VAL A 285 -35.54 -11.14 0.43
C VAL A 285 -36.69 -12.00 -0.04
N GLY A 286 -36.52 -13.32 -0.07
CA GLY A 286 -37.55 -14.24 -0.56
C GLY A 286 -37.07 -15.67 -0.82
N SER A 287 -37.95 -16.46 -1.44
CA SER A 287 -37.59 -17.76 -2.04
C SER A 287 -36.75 -17.57 -3.31
N PRO A 288 -36.02 -18.60 -3.78
CA PRO A 288 -35.30 -18.52 -5.04
C PRO A 288 -36.16 -18.01 -6.21
N GLN A 289 -37.37 -18.55 -6.38
CA GLN A 289 -38.27 -18.13 -7.45
C GLN A 289 -38.69 -16.66 -7.32
N GLN A 290 -39.04 -16.20 -6.12
CA GLN A 290 -39.42 -14.79 -5.90
C GLN A 290 -38.27 -13.83 -6.22
N ILE A 291 -37.04 -14.21 -5.87
CA ILE A 291 -35.84 -13.42 -6.19
C ILE A 291 -35.61 -13.41 -7.71
N ILE A 292 -35.71 -14.56 -8.38
CA ILE A 292 -35.58 -14.66 -9.84
C ILE A 292 -36.60 -13.74 -10.54
N ASP A 293 -37.89 -13.85 -10.19
CA ASP A 293 -38.96 -13.07 -10.82
C ASP A 293 -38.72 -11.57 -10.66
N LYS A 294 -38.28 -11.15 -9.46
CA LYS A 294 -37.95 -9.75 -9.18
C LYS A 294 -36.77 -9.25 -9.99
N VAL A 295 -35.69 -10.03 -10.09
CA VAL A 295 -34.50 -9.64 -10.86
C VAL A 295 -34.83 -9.56 -12.35
N LEU A 296 -35.61 -10.49 -12.90
CA LEU A 296 -36.09 -10.44 -14.28
C LEU A 296 -36.92 -9.18 -14.55
N ARG A 297 -37.88 -8.86 -13.66
CA ARG A 297 -38.68 -7.62 -13.73
C ARG A 297 -37.81 -6.36 -13.72
N TYR A 298 -36.74 -6.33 -12.92
CA TYR A 298 -35.85 -5.17 -12.84
C TYR A 298 -34.89 -5.11 -14.04
N HIS A 299 -34.54 -6.27 -14.60
CA HIS A 299 -33.79 -6.34 -15.85
C HIS A 299 -34.59 -5.78 -17.03
N GLU A 300 -35.91 -5.99 -17.11
CA GLU A 300 -36.74 -5.37 -18.15
C GLU A 300 -36.67 -3.84 -18.16
N ARG A 301 -36.48 -3.22 -16.99
CA ARG A 301 -36.36 -1.76 -16.85
C ARG A 301 -34.93 -1.26 -17.01
N LEU A 302 -33.96 -1.93 -16.39
CA LEU A 302 -32.58 -1.46 -16.35
C LEU A 302 -31.68 -2.05 -17.44
N GLY A 303 -32.03 -3.20 -18.01
CA GLY A 303 -31.16 -3.99 -18.90
C GLY A 303 -29.80 -4.32 -18.29
N HIS A 304 -29.73 -4.48 -16.97
CA HIS A 304 -28.48 -4.73 -16.26
C HIS A 304 -28.05 -6.19 -16.43
N GLU A 305 -26.76 -6.42 -16.66
CA GLU A 305 -26.17 -7.75 -16.87
C GLU A 305 -25.23 -8.17 -15.73
N VAL A 306 -24.86 -7.22 -14.87
CA VAL A 306 -24.06 -7.41 -13.67
C VAL A 306 -24.91 -6.99 -12.48
N MET A 307 -24.93 -7.81 -11.43
CA MET A 307 -25.67 -7.50 -10.21
C MET A 307 -24.77 -7.72 -9.00
N HIS A 308 -24.81 -6.80 -8.02
CA HIS A 308 -24.23 -7.09 -6.72
C HIS A 308 -25.28 -7.48 -5.68
N ILE A 309 -24.86 -8.36 -4.78
CA ILE A 309 -25.53 -8.63 -3.50
C ILE A 309 -24.61 -8.22 -2.35
N SER A 310 -25.19 -8.02 -1.17
CA SER A 310 -24.40 -7.71 0.03
C SER A 310 -23.47 -8.88 0.36
N ALA A 311 -22.19 -8.59 0.61
CA ALA A 311 -21.23 -9.53 1.17
C ALA A 311 -21.31 -9.63 2.70
N ASP A 312 -22.04 -8.70 3.33
CA ASP A 312 -22.11 -8.60 4.79
C ASP A 312 -23.31 -9.40 5.32
N ALA A 313 -23.10 -10.12 6.43
CA ALA A 313 -24.14 -10.90 7.08
C ALA A 313 -25.24 -10.03 7.72
N ASP A 314 -24.90 -8.79 8.09
CA ASP A 314 -25.89 -7.74 8.24
C ASP A 314 -26.98 -7.98 9.32
N GLY A 315 -26.65 -8.76 10.36
CA GLY A 315 -27.55 -9.18 11.44
C GLY A 315 -27.95 -10.66 11.38
N LEU A 316 -27.61 -11.35 10.29
CA LEU A 316 -27.74 -12.81 10.17
C LEU A 316 -26.61 -13.51 10.93
N THR A 317 -26.89 -14.71 11.44
CA THR A 317 -25.83 -15.59 11.92
C THR A 317 -24.91 -16.02 10.76
N ARG A 318 -23.65 -16.37 11.07
CA ARG A 318 -22.69 -16.86 10.05
C ARG A 318 -23.25 -18.04 9.24
N ALA A 319 -24.00 -18.95 9.89
CA ALA A 319 -24.64 -20.09 9.24
C ALA A 319 -25.75 -19.67 8.28
N GLN A 320 -26.68 -18.80 8.73
CA GLN A 320 -27.77 -18.29 7.90
C GLN A 320 -27.24 -17.51 6.68
N HIS A 321 -26.20 -16.69 6.87
CA HIS A 321 -25.61 -15.93 5.78
C HIS A 321 -24.96 -16.86 4.75
N ARG A 322 -24.19 -17.86 5.19
CA ARG A 322 -23.60 -18.87 4.31
C ARG A 322 -24.67 -19.66 3.54
N GLU A 323 -25.67 -20.20 4.24
CA GLU A 323 -26.76 -20.96 3.61
C GLU A 323 -27.51 -20.12 2.57
N ALA A 324 -27.75 -18.83 2.84
CA ALA A 324 -28.38 -17.93 1.88
C ALA A 324 -27.54 -17.73 0.62
N LEU A 325 -26.22 -17.57 0.73
CA LEU A 325 -25.31 -17.45 -0.41
C LEU A 325 -25.19 -18.76 -1.20
N GLU A 326 -25.14 -19.90 -0.52
CA GLU A 326 -25.15 -21.24 -1.13
C GLU A 326 -26.46 -21.48 -1.90
N LEU A 327 -27.60 -21.12 -1.30
CA LEU A 327 -28.92 -21.21 -1.95
C LEU A 327 -29.00 -20.29 -3.17
N PHE A 328 -28.44 -19.08 -3.08
CA PHE A 328 -28.36 -18.18 -4.24
C PHE A 328 -27.57 -18.80 -5.38
N GLN A 329 -26.38 -19.36 -5.11
CA GLN A 329 -25.52 -19.91 -6.16
C GLN A 329 -26.04 -21.23 -6.75
N SER A 330 -26.79 -22.02 -5.98
CA SER A 330 -27.38 -23.27 -6.45
C SER A 330 -28.69 -23.08 -7.21
N ASP A 331 -29.59 -22.22 -6.72
CA ASP A 331 -30.98 -22.19 -7.22
C ASP A 331 -31.33 -20.89 -7.97
N VAL A 332 -30.67 -19.76 -7.67
CA VAL A 332 -30.98 -18.45 -8.27
C VAL A 332 -30.03 -18.11 -9.42
N ALA A 333 -28.72 -18.13 -9.15
CA ALA A 333 -27.69 -17.70 -10.07
C ALA A 333 -27.68 -18.49 -11.39
N PRO A 334 -27.88 -19.82 -11.43
CA PRO A 334 -27.88 -20.57 -12.69
C PRO A 334 -29.02 -20.18 -13.63
N VAL A 335 -30.21 -19.92 -13.08
CA VAL A 335 -31.38 -19.48 -13.85
C VAL A 335 -31.12 -18.09 -14.43
N LEU A 336 -30.75 -17.13 -13.61
CA LEU A 336 -30.44 -15.76 -14.07
C LEU A 336 -29.24 -15.71 -15.02
N ARG A 337 -28.25 -16.61 -14.86
CA ARG A 337 -27.13 -16.75 -15.79
C ARG A 337 -27.58 -17.16 -17.19
N LYS A 338 -28.56 -18.06 -17.25
CA LYS A 338 -29.16 -18.55 -18.49
C LYS A 338 -30.08 -17.53 -19.14
N GLU A 339 -30.98 -16.93 -18.38
CA GLU A 339 -32.01 -16.02 -18.90
C GLU A 339 -31.44 -14.64 -19.30
N ILE A 340 -30.42 -14.15 -18.58
CA ILE A 340 -29.78 -12.85 -18.87
C ILE A 340 -28.30 -13.09 -19.12
N PRO A 341 -27.85 -13.58 -20.29
CA PRO A 341 -26.43 -13.76 -20.57
C PRO A 341 -25.70 -12.41 -20.44
N SER A 342 -24.47 -12.44 -19.90
CA SER A 342 -23.66 -11.24 -19.72
C SER A 342 -22.37 -11.36 -20.52
N ARG A 343 -21.91 -10.22 -21.04
CA ARG A 343 -20.60 -10.13 -21.72
C ARG A 343 -19.49 -10.64 -20.79
N PRO A 344 -18.49 -11.37 -21.30
CA PRO A 344 -17.36 -11.79 -20.47
C PRO A 344 -16.60 -10.55 -19.97
N PHE A 345 -16.06 -10.64 -18.75
CA PHE A 345 -15.02 -9.70 -18.35
C PHE A 345 -13.81 -9.89 -19.28
N PRO A 346 -13.08 -8.81 -19.62
CA PRO A 346 -11.96 -8.91 -20.55
C PRO A 346 -10.95 -9.93 -20.01
N ALA A 347 -10.47 -10.82 -20.87
CA ALA A 347 -9.27 -11.57 -20.54
C ALA A 347 -8.10 -10.59 -20.41
N VAL A 348 -7.21 -10.83 -19.44
CA VAL A 348 -5.99 -10.05 -19.28
C VAL A 348 -5.23 -10.10 -20.62
N PRO A 349 -4.87 -8.96 -21.24
CA PRO A 349 -3.95 -8.99 -22.36
C PRO A 349 -2.64 -9.57 -21.84
N VAL A 350 -2.33 -10.81 -22.23
CA VAL A 350 -0.99 -11.37 -22.05
C VAL A 350 -0.08 -10.52 -22.93
N VAL A 351 0.64 -9.57 -22.35
CA VAL A 351 1.81 -9.00 -23.01
C VAL A 351 2.67 -10.20 -23.41
N PRO A 352 3.09 -10.34 -24.68
CA PRO A 352 3.85 -11.51 -25.10
C PRO A 352 5.08 -11.65 -24.20
N GLN A 353 5.08 -12.68 -23.34
CA GLN A 353 6.29 -13.08 -22.65
C GLN A 353 7.29 -13.48 -23.73
N SER A 354 8.48 -12.85 -23.73
CA SER A 354 9.62 -13.40 -24.46
C SER A 354 9.79 -14.85 -24.01
N ALA A 355 9.66 -15.76 -24.96
CA ALA A 355 9.60 -17.19 -24.72
C ALA A 355 10.83 -17.67 -23.93
N GLY A 356 10.57 -18.31 -22.79
CA GLY A 356 11.54 -19.18 -22.14
C GLY A 356 11.62 -19.02 -20.63
N MET A 357 10.68 -19.64 -19.89
CA MET A 357 10.98 -20.32 -18.63
C MET A 357 9.74 -21.09 -18.16
N SER A 358 9.88 -22.41 -18.03
CA SER A 358 8.87 -23.32 -17.50
C SER A 358 8.77 -23.16 -15.98
N VAL A 359 7.57 -22.82 -15.49
CA VAL A 359 7.23 -22.83 -14.06
C VAL A 359 6.91 -24.28 -13.63
N PRO A 360 7.45 -24.81 -12.52
CA PRO A 360 7.02 -26.10 -11.98
C PRO A 360 5.70 -25.96 -11.23
N GLU A 361 4.80 -26.93 -11.41
CA GLU A 361 3.52 -27.03 -10.68
C GLU A 361 3.70 -27.18 -9.16
N PRO A 362 2.84 -26.56 -8.33
CA PRO A 362 2.88 -26.73 -6.88
C PRO A 362 2.19 -28.04 -6.46
N THR A 363 2.95 -28.95 -5.85
CA THR A 363 2.40 -30.13 -5.17
C THR A 363 1.74 -29.72 -3.85
N ALA A 364 0.42 -29.92 -3.77
CA ALA A 364 -0.38 -29.74 -2.56
C ALA A 364 -0.13 -30.88 -1.56
N GLN A 365 0.23 -30.53 -0.32
CA GLN A 365 -0.05 -31.32 0.87
C GLN A 365 -0.02 -30.39 2.10
N SER A 366 -1.22 -30.00 2.55
CA SER A 366 -1.46 -29.28 3.80
C SER A 366 -1.95 -30.28 4.83
N THR A 367 -1.23 -30.43 5.94
CA THR A 367 -1.73 -31.08 7.15
C THR A 367 -1.94 -30.02 8.22
N ALA A 368 -3.21 -29.79 8.55
CA ALA A 368 -3.64 -28.95 9.66
C ALA A 368 -3.22 -29.56 11.01
N GLN A 369 -2.61 -28.75 11.88
CA GLN A 369 -2.55 -29.04 13.32
C GLN A 369 -2.90 -27.81 14.16
N SER A 370 -3.63 -28.11 15.22
CA SER A 370 -4.39 -27.26 16.13
C SER A 370 -3.55 -26.31 16.98
N VAL A 371 -4.02 -25.07 17.10
CA VAL A 371 -3.53 -24.05 18.03
C VAL A 371 -4.02 -24.36 19.45
N SER A 372 -3.10 -24.59 20.37
CA SER A 372 -3.36 -24.68 21.81
C SER A 372 -2.97 -23.37 22.51
N THR A 373 -3.87 -22.89 23.35
CA THR A 373 -3.85 -21.61 24.08
C THR A 373 -2.68 -21.47 25.06
N ALA A 374 -2.00 -20.33 25.05
CA ALA A 374 -1.00 -19.94 26.04
C ALA A 374 -1.61 -19.04 27.14
N ARG A 375 -1.25 -19.30 28.39
CA ARG A 375 -1.53 -18.47 29.59
C ARG A 375 -0.25 -17.74 30.03
N PRO A 376 -0.35 -16.61 30.76
CA PRO A 376 0.77 -15.72 31.04
C PRO A 376 1.54 -16.15 32.29
N VAL A 377 2.85 -15.88 32.33
CA VAL A 377 3.64 -15.91 33.55
C VAL A 377 4.57 -14.70 33.61
N SER A 378 4.32 -13.86 34.61
CA SER A 378 5.27 -12.91 35.18
C SER A 378 6.07 -13.61 36.28
N THR A 379 7.37 -13.35 36.39
CA THR A 379 8.04 -12.88 37.63
C THR A 379 9.56 -12.78 37.43
N ALA A 380 10.13 -11.74 38.04
CA ALA A 380 11.56 -11.45 38.09
C ALA A 380 12.36 -12.44 38.95
N ARG A 381 13.64 -12.68 38.62
CA ARG A 381 14.80 -12.41 39.52
C ARG A 381 16.19 -12.78 38.98
N SER A 382 17.11 -11.91 39.40
CA SER A 382 18.52 -12.07 39.84
C SER A 382 19.64 -12.44 38.87
N VAL A 383 20.56 -11.47 38.82
CA VAL A 383 21.96 -11.44 38.38
C VAL A 383 22.74 -12.72 38.72
N SER A 384 23.44 -13.25 37.70
CA SER A 384 24.61 -14.11 37.86
C SER A 384 25.71 -13.62 36.92
N THR A 385 26.87 -13.33 37.50
CA THR A 385 28.08 -12.84 36.83
C THR A 385 28.86 -14.01 36.24
N ALA A 386 28.66 -14.24 34.94
CA ALA A 386 29.60 -14.94 34.07
C ALA A 386 29.47 -14.34 32.67
N GLN A 387 30.55 -13.75 32.13
CA GLN A 387 30.54 -13.10 30.81
C GLN A 387 30.12 -14.12 29.74
N PRO A 388 29.01 -13.92 29.00
CA PRO A 388 28.69 -14.72 27.84
C PRO A 388 29.49 -14.21 26.64
N VAL A 389 30.05 -15.14 25.86
CA VAL A 389 30.55 -14.84 24.51
C VAL A 389 29.37 -14.27 23.72
N SER A 390 29.46 -13.02 23.27
CA SER A 390 28.32 -12.27 22.73
C SER A 390 27.78 -12.92 21.46
N ARG A 391 26.50 -13.30 21.47
CA ARG A 391 25.77 -13.70 20.26
C ARG A 391 25.84 -12.54 19.25
N PRO A 392 26.12 -12.79 17.96
CA PRO A 392 26.17 -11.74 16.96
C PRO A 392 24.83 -10.99 16.89
N VAL A 393 24.89 -9.68 16.62
CA VAL A 393 23.69 -8.84 16.51
C VAL A 393 22.76 -9.36 15.40
N PRO A 394 21.44 -9.13 15.49
CA PRO A 394 20.51 -9.57 14.46
C PRO A 394 20.82 -8.97 13.08
N LEU A 395 20.46 -9.72 12.04
CA LEU A 395 20.43 -9.24 10.66
C LEU A 395 18.97 -9.03 10.24
N SER A 396 18.75 -7.95 9.49
CA SER A 396 17.49 -7.62 8.83
C SER A 396 17.71 -7.29 7.37
N ILE A 397 16.65 -7.23 6.59
CA ILE A 397 16.70 -6.96 5.14
C ILE A 397 16.07 -5.61 4.85
N LEU A 398 16.72 -4.80 4.02
CA LEU A 398 16.10 -3.67 3.33
C LEU A 398 15.97 -4.01 1.85
N ASP A 399 14.75 -4.30 1.41
CA ASP A 399 14.42 -4.56 0.03
C ASP A 399 13.96 -3.28 -0.69
N LEU A 400 14.54 -3.02 -1.86
CA LEU A 400 14.14 -1.94 -2.76
C LEU A 400 13.15 -2.41 -3.84
N SER A 401 12.78 -3.69 -3.84
CA SER A 401 12.03 -4.35 -4.92
C SER A 401 12.64 -4.06 -6.30
N PRO A 402 13.93 -4.38 -6.51
CA PRO A 402 14.65 -4.04 -7.73
C PRO A 402 14.03 -4.72 -8.95
N ILE A 403 13.95 -3.99 -10.06
CA ILE A 403 13.52 -4.46 -11.37
C ILE A 403 14.78 -4.72 -12.21
N PRO A 404 15.17 -5.97 -12.47
CA PRO A 404 16.31 -6.27 -13.34
C PRO A 404 16.07 -5.83 -14.79
N SER A 405 17.14 -5.51 -15.52
CA SER A 405 17.05 -5.29 -16.97
C SER A 405 16.45 -6.53 -17.66
N GLY A 406 15.44 -6.32 -18.51
CA GLY A 406 14.68 -7.41 -19.15
C GLY A 406 13.52 -7.98 -18.34
N SER A 407 13.27 -7.51 -17.12
CA SER A 407 12.17 -7.94 -16.25
C SER A 407 11.09 -6.85 -16.08
N GLY A 408 9.89 -7.23 -15.61
CA GLY A 408 8.83 -6.29 -15.26
C GLY A 408 8.71 -6.02 -13.75
N ALA A 409 7.97 -4.97 -13.39
CA ALA A 409 7.65 -4.65 -11.99
C ALA A 409 6.88 -5.79 -11.28
N GLY A 410 6.00 -6.51 -12.00
CA GLY A 410 5.31 -7.67 -11.45
C GLY A 410 6.25 -8.78 -11.00
N ASP A 411 7.33 -9.05 -11.75
CA ASP A 411 8.35 -10.02 -11.35
C ASP A 411 9.12 -9.54 -10.13
N ALA A 412 9.51 -8.27 -10.08
CA ALA A 412 10.18 -7.66 -8.93
C ALA A 412 9.35 -7.78 -7.64
N LEU A 413 8.03 -7.52 -7.71
CA LEU A 413 7.12 -7.65 -6.58
C LEU A 413 6.98 -9.12 -6.11
N ARG A 414 6.86 -10.08 -7.04
CA ARG A 414 6.84 -11.51 -6.71
C ARG A 414 8.15 -11.96 -6.08
N ASN A 415 9.28 -11.47 -6.60
CA ASN A 415 10.62 -11.72 -6.06
C ASN A 415 10.78 -11.15 -4.64
N SER A 416 10.22 -9.98 -4.34
CA SER A 416 10.19 -9.43 -2.97
C SER A 416 9.42 -10.33 -2.00
N ILE A 417 8.22 -10.80 -2.39
CA ILE A 417 7.41 -11.70 -1.57
C ILE A 417 8.13 -13.04 -1.34
N ASP A 418 8.74 -13.59 -2.40
CA ASP A 418 9.54 -14.82 -2.31
C ASP A 418 10.76 -14.64 -1.40
N LEU A 419 11.52 -13.56 -1.57
CA LEU A 419 12.68 -13.26 -0.74
C LEU A 419 12.28 -13.12 0.75
N ALA A 420 11.15 -12.49 1.05
CA ALA A 420 10.68 -12.38 2.43
C ALA A 420 10.38 -13.76 3.08
N ARG A 421 9.84 -14.71 2.30
CA ARG A 421 9.66 -16.10 2.76
C ARG A 421 10.99 -16.80 3.01
N HIS A 422 12.00 -16.57 2.16
CA HIS A 422 13.35 -17.07 2.39
C HIS A 422 13.97 -16.44 3.64
N ALA A 423 13.88 -15.12 3.78
CA ALA A 423 14.40 -14.37 4.92
C ALA A 423 13.85 -14.87 6.26
N GLU A 424 12.55 -15.12 6.32
CA GLU A 424 11.90 -15.72 7.50
C GLU A 424 12.51 -17.08 7.85
N ARG A 425 12.68 -17.98 6.87
CA ARG A 425 13.27 -19.31 7.10
C ARG A 425 14.75 -19.25 7.52
N LEU A 426 15.47 -18.24 7.04
CA LEU A 426 16.89 -18.03 7.33
C LEU A 426 17.14 -17.34 8.68
N GLY A 427 16.08 -16.90 9.37
CA GLY A 427 16.18 -16.30 10.70
C GLY A 427 16.54 -14.81 10.71
N TYR A 428 16.32 -14.10 9.60
CA TYR A 428 16.38 -12.64 9.60
C TYR A 428 15.30 -12.08 10.53
N LEU A 429 15.64 -11.04 11.30
CA LEU A 429 14.76 -10.47 12.31
C LEU A 429 13.62 -9.66 11.66
N ARG A 430 13.96 -8.83 10.67
CA ARG A 430 13.02 -7.92 9.99
C ARG A 430 13.21 -7.95 8.48
N TYR A 431 12.12 -7.66 7.78
CA TYR A 431 12.06 -7.43 6.34
C TYR A 431 11.41 -6.08 6.06
N TRP A 432 12.22 -5.10 5.68
CA TRP A 432 11.76 -3.76 5.37
C TRP A 432 11.73 -3.51 3.87
N VAL A 433 10.72 -2.79 3.40
CA VAL A 433 10.64 -2.30 2.02
C VAL A 433 10.86 -0.80 1.96
N ALA A 434 11.72 -0.33 1.06
CA ALA A 434 12.00 1.10 0.89
C ALA A 434 10.94 1.79 0.02
N GLU A 435 10.58 3.04 0.29
CA GLU A 435 9.69 3.81 -0.60
C GLU A 435 10.46 4.57 -1.68
N HIS A 436 10.15 4.30 -2.95
CA HIS A 436 10.75 5.01 -4.09
C HIS A 436 9.69 5.37 -5.13
N HIS A 437 9.73 6.63 -5.58
CA HIS A 437 8.84 7.15 -6.62
C HIS A 437 9.62 7.48 -7.89
N PHE A 438 8.98 7.31 -9.05
CA PHE A 438 9.54 7.65 -10.37
C PHE A 438 10.93 7.03 -10.65
N ALA A 439 11.16 5.84 -10.10
CA ALA A 439 12.42 5.15 -10.17
C ALA A 439 12.21 3.85 -10.97
N ALA A 440 12.53 3.89 -12.26
CA ALA A 440 12.18 2.84 -13.23
C ALA A 440 12.74 1.44 -12.91
N GLY A 441 13.75 1.38 -12.04
CA GLY A 441 14.40 0.15 -11.59
C GLY A 441 13.93 -0.40 -10.25
N VAL A 442 12.89 0.15 -9.64
CA VAL A 442 12.37 -0.29 -8.34
C VAL A 442 10.84 -0.25 -8.33
N ALA A 443 10.21 -1.27 -7.73
CA ALA A 443 8.76 -1.46 -7.74
C ALA A 443 8.05 -1.08 -6.42
N SER A 444 8.73 -0.36 -5.52
CA SER A 444 8.29 -0.16 -4.14
C SER A 444 7.72 1.24 -3.83
N SER A 445 6.82 1.76 -4.66
CA SER A 445 6.21 3.08 -4.46
C SER A 445 5.11 3.12 -3.40
N ALA A 446 4.50 1.98 -3.05
CA ALA A 446 3.42 1.87 -2.07
C ALA A 446 3.77 0.89 -0.92
N PRO A 447 4.57 1.31 0.07
CA PRO A 447 5.07 0.42 1.13
C PRO A 447 3.96 -0.32 1.89
N ALA A 448 2.89 0.37 2.33
CA ALA A 448 1.82 -0.25 3.12
C ALA A 448 1.13 -1.40 2.37
N VAL A 449 0.94 -1.26 1.05
CA VAL A 449 0.36 -2.29 0.19
C VAL A 449 1.30 -3.51 0.10
N LEU A 450 2.57 -3.28 -0.21
CA LEU A 450 3.55 -4.37 -0.33
C LEU A 450 3.82 -5.07 1.00
N ILE A 451 3.89 -4.32 2.11
CA ILE A 451 4.03 -4.86 3.47
C ILE A 451 2.84 -5.77 3.81
N GLY A 452 1.60 -5.37 3.51
CA GLY A 452 0.43 -6.20 3.76
C GLY A 452 0.48 -7.56 3.05
N LEU A 453 1.03 -7.60 1.83
CA LEU A 453 1.20 -8.83 1.05
C LEU A 453 2.33 -9.70 1.60
N ILE A 454 3.46 -9.08 1.94
CA ILE A 454 4.59 -9.80 2.53
C ILE A 454 4.18 -10.38 3.90
N ALA A 455 3.45 -9.60 4.71
CA ALA A 455 2.92 -10.04 6.00
C ALA A 455 1.90 -11.17 5.85
N ALA A 456 1.08 -11.17 4.79
CA ALA A 456 0.20 -12.30 4.46
C ALA A 456 0.96 -13.54 3.94
N ALA A 457 2.11 -13.35 3.31
CA ALA A 457 2.92 -14.42 2.75
C ALA A 457 3.91 -15.06 3.73
N THR A 458 4.04 -14.51 4.94
CA THR A 458 5.01 -14.91 5.99
C THR A 458 4.29 -15.02 7.34
N ASN A 459 4.90 -15.62 8.36
CA ASN A 459 4.19 -15.99 9.60
C ASN A 459 4.67 -15.27 10.86
N HIS A 460 5.97 -14.97 10.97
CA HIS A 460 6.59 -14.49 12.21
C HIS A 460 7.68 -13.45 12.02
N ILE A 461 8.29 -13.29 10.83
CA ILE A 461 9.26 -12.23 10.60
C ILE A 461 8.61 -10.85 10.77
N ARG A 462 9.31 -9.86 11.34
CA ARG A 462 8.76 -8.50 11.38
C ARG A 462 8.80 -7.90 9.98
N VAL A 463 7.73 -7.24 9.55
CA VAL A 463 7.62 -6.66 8.20
C VAL A 463 7.30 -5.19 8.33
N GLY A 464 7.95 -4.33 7.55
CA GLY A 464 7.70 -2.91 7.68
C GLY A 464 8.27 -2.04 6.59
N SER A 465 8.16 -0.73 6.79
CA SER A 465 8.76 0.24 5.89
C SER A 465 10.18 0.57 6.32
N GLY A 466 11.09 0.54 5.35
CA GLY A 466 12.42 1.09 5.49
C GLY A 466 12.39 2.62 5.54
N ALA A 467 11.38 3.29 5.00
CA ALA A 467 11.03 4.67 5.30
C ALA A 467 9.79 5.03 4.48
N VAL A 468 8.70 5.39 5.14
CA VAL A 468 7.61 6.12 4.48
C VAL A 468 8.10 7.54 4.26
N GLN A 469 7.98 8.02 3.02
CA GLN A 469 8.29 9.39 2.65
C GLN A 469 7.18 10.33 3.15
N LEU A 470 7.24 10.61 4.46
CA LEU A 470 6.21 11.31 5.21
C LEU A 470 5.92 12.74 4.70
N GLY A 471 6.86 13.36 4.01
CA GLY A 471 6.64 14.68 3.41
C GLY A 471 5.62 14.66 2.28
N HIS A 472 5.34 13.50 1.67
CA HIS A 472 4.40 13.30 0.57
C HIS A 472 3.05 12.72 1.03
N GLN A 473 2.86 12.52 2.34
CA GLN A 473 1.69 11.87 2.94
C GLN A 473 1.21 12.70 4.13
N THR A 474 -0.05 12.50 4.56
CA THR A 474 -0.52 13.05 5.83
C THR A 474 -0.24 12.05 6.96
N PRO A 475 0.12 12.51 8.19
CA PRO A 475 0.33 11.61 9.34
C PRO A 475 -0.84 10.66 9.59
N VAL A 476 -2.08 11.15 9.49
CA VAL A 476 -3.29 10.32 9.68
C VAL A 476 -3.40 9.20 8.65
N ALA A 477 -3.12 9.47 7.36
CA ALA A 477 -3.19 8.44 6.33
C ALA A 477 -2.16 7.33 6.57
N VAL A 478 -0.93 7.70 6.97
CA VAL A 478 0.11 6.73 7.33
C VAL A 478 -0.31 5.88 8.53
N VAL A 479 -0.85 6.50 9.57
CA VAL A 479 -1.31 5.80 10.78
C VAL A 479 -2.49 4.87 10.48
N GLU A 480 -3.46 5.27 9.67
CA GLU A 480 -4.58 4.41 9.28
C GLU A 480 -4.14 3.25 8.39
N GLN A 481 -3.21 3.49 7.44
CA GLN A 481 -2.67 2.43 6.58
C GLN A 481 -1.90 1.37 7.38
N PHE A 482 -0.99 1.80 8.26
CA PHE A 482 -0.19 0.86 9.04
C PHE A 482 -0.98 0.22 10.18
N GLY A 483 -1.93 0.94 10.78
CA GLY A 483 -2.88 0.36 11.71
C GLY A 483 -3.78 -0.70 11.07
N LEU A 484 -4.11 -0.53 9.79
CA LEU A 484 -4.89 -1.53 9.04
C LEU A 484 -4.07 -2.81 8.85
N VAL A 485 -2.80 -2.66 8.46
CA VAL A 485 -1.89 -3.80 8.29
C VAL A 485 -1.64 -4.50 9.64
N ASP A 486 -1.40 -3.76 10.72
CA ASP A 486 -1.22 -4.31 12.07
C ASP A 486 -2.50 -5.00 12.57
N ALA A 487 -3.69 -4.43 12.32
CA ALA A 487 -4.94 -5.07 12.69
C ALA A 487 -5.13 -6.45 12.02
N LEU A 488 -4.62 -6.65 10.81
CA LEU A 488 -4.62 -7.93 10.10
C LEU A 488 -3.47 -8.85 10.54
N HIS A 489 -2.31 -8.27 10.88
CA HIS A 489 -1.06 -8.97 11.20
C HIS A 489 -0.43 -8.44 12.51
N PRO A 490 -1.10 -8.63 13.67
CA PRO A 490 -0.76 -7.92 14.89
C PRO A 490 0.61 -8.28 15.45
N GLY A 491 1.31 -7.27 15.99
CA GLY A 491 2.52 -7.43 16.80
C GLY A 491 3.81 -7.64 16.01
N ARG A 492 3.77 -7.52 14.68
CA ARG A 492 4.92 -7.76 13.79
C ARG A 492 5.12 -6.71 12.70
N ILE A 493 4.47 -5.55 12.83
CA ILE A 493 4.57 -4.46 11.85
C ILE A 493 5.51 -3.36 12.33
N ASP A 494 6.44 -2.96 11.45
CA ASP A 494 7.32 -1.81 11.68
C ASP A 494 6.92 -0.64 10.77
N LEU A 495 6.87 0.57 11.32
CA LEU A 495 6.62 1.80 10.59
C LEU A 495 7.89 2.67 10.63
N GLY A 496 8.74 2.57 9.60
CA GLY A 496 9.82 3.51 9.37
C GLY A 496 9.31 4.80 8.74
N LEU A 497 9.79 5.94 9.25
CA LEU A 497 9.50 7.29 8.73
C LEU A 497 10.77 7.98 8.22
N GLY A 498 10.66 8.63 7.07
CA GLY A 498 11.73 9.37 6.44
C GLY A 498 11.38 10.83 6.13
N ARG A 499 12.34 11.73 6.38
CA ARG A 499 12.23 13.17 6.10
C ARG A 499 12.36 13.46 4.60
N SER A 500 11.25 13.40 3.90
CA SER A 500 11.11 13.71 2.46
C SER A 500 10.44 15.07 2.27
N GLY A 501 10.56 15.68 1.08
CA GLY A 501 10.07 17.05 0.83
C GLY A 501 10.91 18.14 1.52
N GLN A 502 10.83 18.26 2.85
CA GLN A 502 11.57 19.26 3.65
C GLN A 502 13.08 19.18 3.41
N ARG A 503 13.67 17.96 3.49
CA ARG A 503 15.12 17.78 3.27
C ARG A 503 15.58 18.31 1.92
N ARG A 504 14.73 18.16 0.90
CA ARG A 504 15.03 18.64 -0.44
C ARG A 504 15.01 20.17 -0.51
N ALA A 505 14.02 20.80 0.11
CA ALA A 505 13.95 22.26 0.20
C ALA A 505 15.18 22.84 0.92
N GLU A 506 15.65 22.19 1.99
CA GLU A 506 16.91 22.56 2.67
C GLU A 506 18.12 22.47 1.75
N ILE A 507 18.28 21.35 1.02
CA ILE A 507 19.40 21.17 0.08
C ILE A 507 19.40 22.28 -0.99
N VAL A 508 18.23 22.66 -1.51
CA VAL A 508 18.10 23.77 -2.47
C VAL A 508 18.48 25.11 -1.83
N ALA A 509 18.10 25.35 -0.57
CA ALA A 509 18.39 26.59 0.15
C ALA A 509 19.87 26.73 0.56
N GLU A 510 20.54 25.61 0.86
CA GLU A 510 21.95 25.55 1.26
C GLU A 510 22.92 25.63 0.06
N ALA A 511 22.42 25.50 -1.18
CA ALA A 511 23.25 25.59 -2.38
C ALA A 511 23.84 27.01 -2.59
N PRO A 512 25.11 27.14 -3.03
CA PRO A 512 25.74 28.40 -3.43
C PRO A 512 24.83 29.25 -4.34
N GLN A 513 24.86 30.59 -4.24
CA GLN A 513 24.00 31.48 -5.02
C GLN A 513 24.10 31.27 -6.55
N SER A 514 25.27 30.87 -7.06
CA SER A 514 25.48 30.52 -8.47
C SER A 514 24.76 29.24 -8.92
N LEU A 515 24.30 28.42 -7.97
CA LEU A 515 23.64 27.14 -8.18
C LEU A 515 22.13 27.19 -7.82
N GLN A 516 21.61 28.33 -7.35
CA GLN A 516 20.18 28.53 -7.07
C GLN A 516 19.40 28.85 -8.35
N PRO A 517 18.16 28.32 -8.53
CA PRO A 517 17.34 28.62 -9.71
C PRO A 517 16.98 30.11 -9.79
N ALA A 518 16.95 30.67 -11.01
CA ALA A 518 16.59 32.06 -11.25
C ALA A 518 15.17 32.35 -10.74
N ARG A 519 15.02 33.37 -9.89
CA ARG A 519 13.71 33.79 -9.36
C ARG A 519 12.86 34.36 -10.50
N THR A 520 11.78 33.67 -10.88
CA THR A 520 10.77 34.20 -11.80
C THR A 520 9.98 35.31 -11.11
N PRO A 521 9.77 36.49 -11.73
CA PRO A 521 9.04 37.59 -11.11
C PRO A 521 7.52 37.38 -11.22
N GLN A 522 6.97 36.35 -10.56
CA GLN A 522 5.53 36.19 -10.37
C GLN A 522 5.19 35.15 -9.29
N SER A 523 5.67 35.36 -8.07
CA SER A 523 5.13 34.71 -6.88
C SER A 523 5.17 35.71 -5.72
N ALA A 524 4.12 36.52 -5.62
CA ALA A 524 3.93 37.41 -4.48
C ALA A 524 3.60 36.57 -3.23
N GLN A 525 4.32 36.87 -2.14
CA GLN A 525 4.08 36.44 -0.76
C GLN A 525 4.34 34.96 -0.43
N VAL A 526 5.62 34.60 -0.39
CA VAL A 526 6.13 33.60 0.57
C VAL A 526 6.30 34.32 1.92
N PRO A 527 5.57 33.97 3.00
CA PRO A 527 5.91 34.45 4.33
C PRO A 527 7.32 33.98 4.69
N GLN A 528 8.13 34.84 5.30
CA GLN A 528 9.47 34.51 5.79
C GLN A 528 9.44 33.15 6.49
N ALA A 529 10.18 32.18 5.94
CA ALA A 529 10.56 30.99 6.69
C ALA A 529 11.14 31.49 8.02
N ALA A 530 10.62 30.95 9.13
CA ALA A 530 11.21 31.16 10.44
C ALA A 530 12.73 31.00 10.31
N GLN A 531 13.49 31.97 10.81
CA GLN A 531 14.95 31.98 10.70
C GLN A 531 15.47 30.62 11.18
N ALA A 532 15.94 29.81 10.25
CA ALA A 532 16.60 28.56 10.57
C ALA A 532 17.78 28.89 11.51
N PRO A 533 17.93 28.19 12.65
CA PRO A 533 19.14 28.32 13.43
C PRO A 533 20.33 27.99 12.53
N GLN A 534 21.25 28.94 12.47
CA GLN A 534 22.44 28.96 11.65
C GLN A 534 23.43 27.89 12.17
N ALA A 535 23.15 26.61 11.92
CA ALA A 535 23.92 25.48 12.42
C ALA A 535 24.06 24.37 11.38
N ALA A 536 24.47 24.73 10.17
CA ALA A 536 25.19 23.83 9.27
C ALA A 536 26.40 24.60 8.74
N ARG A 537 27.48 24.65 9.54
CA ARG A 537 28.78 25.02 9.00
C ARG A 537 29.10 23.95 7.95
N THR A 538 29.16 24.34 6.69
CA THR A 538 29.76 23.54 5.61
C THR A 538 31.18 23.16 6.04
N ALA A 539 31.32 21.96 6.61
CA ALA A 539 32.63 21.39 6.89
C ALA A 539 33.36 21.22 5.55
N ALA A 540 34.63 21.59 5.50
CA ALA A 540 35.48 21.33 4.33
C ALA A 540 35.41 19.84 3.93
N PRO A 541 35.59 19.48 2.64
CA PRO A 541 35.62 18.09 2.21
C PRO A 541 36.64 17.33 3.06
N ARG A 542 36.16 16.40 3.89
CA ARG A 542 37.03 15.52 4.67
C ARG A 542 37.59 14.47 3.70
N GLU A 543 38.90 14.32 3.67
CA GLU A 543 39.55 13.23 2.92
C GLU A 543 39.06 11.86 3.42
N SER A 544 39.16 10.84 2.56
CA SER A 544 38.87 9.45 2.94
C SER A 544 39.66 9.07 4.19
N ARG A 545 39.01 8.44 5.16
CA ARG A 545 39.67 7.94 6.37
C ARG A 545 39.19 6.55 6.73
N VAL A 546 40.04 5.77 7.36
CA VAL A 546 39.69 4.46 7.91
C VAL A 546 39.59 4.57 9.43
N VAL A 547 38.45 4.19 10.00
CA VAL A 547 38.19 4.21 11.44
C VAL A 547 38.08 2.76 11.92
N ASP A 548 39.10 2.27 12.61
CA ASP A 548 39.14 0.90 13.15
C ASP A 548 38.75 -0.20 12.14
N GLY A 549 39.16 -0.01 10.89
CA GLY A 549 38.91 -0.90 9.75
C GLY A 549 37.73 -0.52 8.86
N LEU A 550 36.87 0.42 9.28
CA LEU A 550 35.74 0.90 8.48
C LEU A 550 36.14 2.09 7.60
N LEU A 551 35.86 2.01 6.30
CA LEU A 551 36.09 3.12 5.37
C LEU A 551 35.01 4.20 5.55
N ILE A 552 35.44 5.44 5.79
CA ILE A 552 34.59 6.63 5.75
C ILE A 552 35.08 7.50 4.57
N PRO A 553 34.36 7.48 3.44
CA PRO A 553 34.76 8.25 2.25
C PRO A 553 34.40 9.74 2.40
N PRO A 554 34.83 10.60 1.45
CA PRO A 554 34.43 11.99 1.39
C PRO A 554 32.91 12.12 1.18
N ALA A 555 32.33 13.20 1.69
CA ALA A 555 30.89 13.43 1.55
C ALA A 555 30.51 13.74 0.08
N PHE A 556 29.53 13.01 -0.44
CA PHE A 556 28.89 13.34 -1.70
C PHE A 556 27.94 14.54 -1.54
N SER A 557 28.02 15.52 -2.43
CA SER A 557 27.12 16.67 -2.45
C SER A 557 25.91 16.44 -3.36
N PHE A 558 24.71 16.47 -2.78
CA PHE A 558 23.46 16.39 -3.54
C PHE A 558 23.02 17.72 -4.17
N ALA A 559 23.79 18.80 -4.02
CA ALA A 559 23.43 20.13 -4.52
C ALA A 559 23.29 20.16 -6.05
N GLU A 560 24.11 19.39 -6.77
CA GLU A 560 24.05 19.30 -8.23
C GLU A 560 22.75 18.64 -8.72
N LEU A 561 22.33 17.56 -8.05
CA LEU A 561 21.06 16.87 -8.33
C LEU A 561 19.86 17.79 -8.08
N ALA A 562 19.97 18.73 -7.13
CA ALA A 562 18.88 19.66 -6.83
C ALA A 562 18.51 20.56 -8.02
N ARG A 563 19.41 20.73 -9.01
CA ARG A 563 19.16 21.48 -10.25
C ARG A 563 18.50 20.67 -11.36
N SER A 564 18.36 19.35 -11.20
CA SER A 564 17.76 18.49 -12.23
C SER A 564 16.29 18.88 -12.46
N PRO A 565 15.93 19.32 -13.69
CA PRO A 565 14.54 19.63 -14.03
C PRO A 565 13.64 18.40 -13.86
N GLN A 566 14.17 17.21 -14.16
CA GLN A 566 13.47 15.95 -13.98
C GLN A 566 13.17 15.68 -12.50
N LEU A 567 14.17 15.81 -11.62
CA LEU A 567 13.92 15.66 -10.19
C LEU A 567 12.93 16.73 -9.71
N ALA A 568 13.04 17.98 -10.17
CA ALA A 568 12.15 19.07 -9.78
C ALA A 568 10.68 18.76 -10.13
N LEU A 569 10.47 18.25 -11.35
CA LEU A 569 9.17 17.73 -11.78
C LEU A 569 8.72 16.61 -10.85
N GLN A 570 9.53 15.58 -10.62
CA GLN A 570 9.17 14.46 -9.75
C GLN A 570 8.73 14.92 -8.35
N ALA A 571 9.44 15.84 -7.70
CA ALA A 571 9.00 16.36 -6.39
C ALA A 571 7.67 17.12 -6.48
N ALA A 572 7.46 17.92 -7.52
CA ALA A 572 6.20 18.63 -7.72
C ALA A 572 5.03 17.65 -7.92
N LEU A 573 5.28 16.46 -8.49
CA LEU A 573 4.26 15.42 -8.66
C LEU A 573 3.91 14.68 -7.36
N LEU A 574 4.79 14.70 -6.36
CA LEU A 574 4.56 14.07 -5.06
C LEU A 574 3.88 15.01 -4.05
N GLN A 575 3.56 16.24 -4.45
CA GLN A 575 2.93 17.25 -3.62
C GLN A 575 1.63 17.74 -4.28
N GLN A 576 0.58 17.89 -3.48
CA GLN A 576 -0.63 18.58 -3.92
C GLN A 576 -0.33 20.06 -4.25
N PRO A 577 -1.02 20.70 -5.20
CA PRO A 577 -0.79 22.11 -5.48
C PRO A 577 -1.12 22.96 -4.27
N GLY A 578 -0.22 23.87 -3.93
CA GLY A 578 -0.37 24.74 -2.76
C GLY A 578 -0.13 24.04 -1.42
N ALA A 579 0.05 22.72 -1.39
CA ALA A 579 0.47 22.02 -0.19
C ALA A 579 1.90 22.42 0.18
N ARG A 580 2.15 22.47 1.49
CA ARG A 580 3.47 22.70 2.07
C ARG A 580 3.81 21.49 2.90
N THR A 581 5.02 20.97 2.74
CA THR A 581 5.54 19.94 3.62
C THR A 581 5.67 20.53 5.04
N PRO A 582 4.98 19.98 6.05
CA PRO A 582 5.14 20.40 7.44
C PRO A 582 6.54 20.07 7.97
N ASP A 583 6.87 20.56 9.17
CA ASP A 583 8.12 20.18 9.81
C ASP A 583 8.10 18.70 10.22
N PHE A 584 9.21 17.99 9.98
CA PHE A 584 9.29 16.56 10.24
C PHE A 584 9.06 16.21 11.72
N ALA A 585 9.50 17.03 12.68
CA ALA A 585 9.27 16.78 14.09
C ALA A 585 7.77 16.86 14.43
N GLU A 586 7.09 17.88 13.90
CA GLU A 586 5.63 18.03 14.04
C GLU A 586 4.89 16.84 13.44
N GLN A 587 5.29 16.38 12.24
CA GLN A 587 4.66 15.20 11.62
C GLN A 587 4.85 13.92 12.45
N VAL A 588 6.04 13.72 13.03
CA VAL A 588 6.30 12.57 13.92
C VAL A 588 5.45 12.66 15.18
N ASP A 589 5.34 13.84 15.79
CA ASP A 589 4.52 14.06 16.98
C ASP A 589 3.03 13.82 16.69
N GLU A 590 2.54 14.20 15.49
CA GLU A 590 1.19 13.87 15.04
C GLU A 590 0.98 12.36 14.85
N VAL A 591 1.92 11.64 14.22
CA VAL A 591 1.85 10.18 14.08
C VAL A 591 1.72 9.50 15.45
N VAL A 592 2.57 9.89 16.41
CA VAL A 592 2.52 9.37 17.79
C VAL A 592 1.17 9.68 18.43
N ALA A 593 0.69 10.92 18.31
CA ALA A 593 -0.58 11.34 18.89
C ALA A 593 -1.79 10.59 18.31
N PHE A 594 -1.78 10.26 17.02
CA PHE A 594 -2.82 9.45 16.40
C PHE A 594 -2.77 7.98 16.84
N LEU A 595 -1.57 7.38 16.89
CA LEU A 595 -1.39 6.01 17.40
C LEU A 595 -1.85 5.88 18.86
N GLU A 596 -1.64 6.92 19.67
CA GLU A 596 -2.04 6.94 21.09
C GLU A 596 -3.50 7.38 21.33
N GLY A 597 -4.21 7.86 20.31
CA GLY A 597 -5.57 8.44 20.47
C GLY A 597 -5.61 9.78 21.20
N THR A 598 -4.46 10.44 21.33
CA THR A 598 -4.29 11.69 22.08
C THR A 598 -4.38 12.94 21.20
N TYR A 599 -4.46 12.79 19.86
CA TYR A 599 -4.54 13.91 18.94
C TYR A 599 -5.71 14.86 19.25
N ARG A 600 -5.42 16.16 19.31
CA ARG A 600 -6.41 17.24 19.42
C ARG A 600 -6.04 18.33 18.43
N SER A 601 -7.04 18.85 17.72
CA SER A 601 -6.86 20.08 16.93
C SER A 601 -6.48 21.26 17.83
N PRO A 602 -5.96 22.38 17.28
CA PRO A 602 -5.71 23.60 18.05
C PRO A 602 -6.94 24.16 18.78
N GLY A 603 -8.15 23.86 18.30
CA GLY A 603 -9.42 24.21 18.95
C GLY A 603 -9.88 23.24 20.04
N GLY A 604 -9.07 22.22 20.38
CA GLY A 604 -9.38 21.21 21.39
C GLY A 604 -10.28 20.06 20.93
N ILE A 605 -10.65 20.02 19.65
CA ILE A 605 -11.49 18.95 19.09
C ILE A 605 -10.66 17.67 18.95
N ALA A 606 -11.17 16.58 19.54
CA ALA A 606 -10.59 15.24 19.41
C ALA A 606 -10.98 14.57 18.09
N VAL A 607 -10.00 13.96 17.44
CA VAL A 607 -10.17 13.10 16.27
C VAL A 607 -9.34 11.84 16.50
N HIS A 608 -9.87 10.72 16.04
CA HIS A 608 -9.31 9.39 16.26
C HIS A 608 -9.03 8.76 14.90
N ALA A 609 -7.80 8.26 14.71
CA ALA A 609 -7.42 7.54 13.50
C ALA A 609 -7.84 6.07 13.66
N VAL A 610 -8.73 5.54 12.83
CA VAL A 610 -9.18 4.13 12.95
C VAL A 610 -8.96 3.48 11.59
N PRO A 611 -8.22 2.35 11.51
CA PRO A 611 -7.77 1.44 12.58
C PRO A 611 -6.42 1.78 13.26
N GLY A 612 -5.90 3.00 13.13
CA GLY A 612 -4.57 3.36 13.63
C GLY A 612 -4.40 3.50 15.15
N GLU A 613 -5.44 3.96 15.86
CA GLU A 613 -5.40 4.17 17.29
C GLU A 613 -5.28 2.84 18.04
N GLY A 614 -4.27 2.74 18.88
CA GLY A 614 -3.95 1.53 19.63
C GLY A 614 -3.24 0.45 18.81
N ALA A 615 -2.85 0.72 17.55
CA ALA A 615 -2.04 -0.20 16.77
C ALA A 615 -0.66 -0.40 17.41
N GLU A 616 -0.17 -1.64 17.42
CA GLU A 616 1.09 -2.04 18.07
C GLU A 616 2.29 -1.98 17.11
N VAL A 617 2.27 -1.00 16.18
CA VAL A 617 3.36 -0.79 15.23
C VAL A 617 4.62 -0.30 15.95
N GLU A 618 5.78 -0.84 15.58
CA GLU A 618 7.06 -0.34 16.08
C GLU A 618 7.49 0.85 15.20
N LEU A 619 7.51 2.06 15.78
CA LEU A 619 7.81 3.29 15.06
C LEU A 619 9.33 3.52 14.96
N TRP A 620 9.85 3.70 13.75
CA TRP A 620 11.27 3.91 13.45
C TRP A 620 11.50 5.25 12.75
N ILE A 621 12.63 5.88 13.06
CA ILE A 621 13.09 7.06 12.33
C ILE A 621 14.34 6.72 11.53
N LEU A 622 14.35 7.13 10.27
CA LEU A 622 15.50 6.93 9.39
C LEU A 622 16.19 8.24 9.04
N GLY A 623 17.51 8.21 9.07
CA GLY A 623 18.34 9.38 8.83
C GLY A 623 19.65 9.06 8.15
N SER A 624 20.16 10.07 7.45
CA SER A 624 21.42 9.98 6.71
C SER A 624 22.49 10.97 7.17
N SER A 625 22.25 11.67 8.28
CA SER A 625 23.18 12.62 8.88
C SER A 625 22.80 12.86 10.34
N GLY A 626 23.68 13.51 11.11
CA GLY A 626 23.39 13.99 12.48
C GLY A 626 22.41 15.17 12.55
N GLY A 627 21.59 15.37 11.51
CA GLY A 627 20.60 16.43 11.40
C GLY A 627 19.30 16.14 12.14
N GLN A 628 18.21 16.76 11.69
CA GLN A 628 16.91 16.72 12.35
C GLN A 628 16.39 15.29 12.62
N SER A 629 16.50 14.36 11.67
CA SER A 629 16.00 12.98 11.85
C SER A 629 16.65 12.26 13.04
N ALA A 630 17.97 12.36 13.20
CA ALA A 630 18.69 11.75 14.32
C ALA A 630 18.28 12.39 15.65
N LYS A 631 18.15 13.73 15.69
CA LYS A 631 17.73 14.47 16.89
C LYS A 631 16.29 14.16 17.29
N VAL A 632 15.35 14.17 16.35
CA VAL A 632 13.95 13.82 16.58
C VAL A 632 13.83 12.40 17.13
N ALA A 633 14.54 11.44 16.53
CA ALA A 633 14.56 10.07 17.03
C ALA A 633 15.06 9.98 18.49
N GLY A 634 16.18 10.66 18.79
CA GLY A 634 16.77 10.68 20.12
C GLY A 634 15.85 11.36 21.15
N GLU A 635 15.37 12.56 20.86
CA GLU A 635 14.54 13.36 21.76
C GLU A 635 13.20 12.68 22.10
N ARG A 636 12.63 11.89 21.18
CA ARG A 636 11.40 11.11 21.42
C ARG A 636 11.68 9.70 21.97
N GLY A 637 12.95 9.32 22.15
CA GLY A 637 13.34 7.97 22.57
C GLY A 637 12.83 6.88 21.65
N LEU A 638 12.87 7.14 20.34
CA LEU A 638 12.50 6.19 19.28
C LEU A 638 13.75 5.48 18.75
N PRO A 639 13.61 4.26 18.19
CA PRO A 639 14.71 3.58 17.54
C PRO A 639 15.11 4.30 16.24
N PHE A 640 16.40 4.24 15.89
CA PHE A 640 16.98 4.98 14.79
C PHE A 640 17.74 4.07 13.82
N ALA A 641 17.50 4.24 12.51
CA ALA A 641 18.29 3.56 11.48
C ALA A 641 19.15 4.55 10.68
N ALA A 642 20.47 4.32 10.71
CA ALA A 642 21.47 5.09 9.98
C ALA A 642 21.91 4.37 8.69
N ASN A 643 22.11 5.11 7.60
CA ASN A 643 22.33 4.54 6.27
C ASN A 643 23.78 4.61 5.76
N TYR A 644 24.61 3.61 6.11
CA TYR A 644 25.98 3.53 5.61
C TYR A 644 26.05 3.20 4.11
N HIS A 645 25.37 2.15 3.66
CA HIS A 645 24.26 2.36 2.75
C HIS A 645 24.39 3.40 1.62
N VAL A 646 23.77 4.56 1.90
CA VAL A 646 23.57 5.67 0.98
C VAL A 646 24.52 6.81 1.24
N SER A 647 24.82 7.07 2.51
CA SER A 647 25.62 8.19 2.97
C SER A 647 26.73 7.69 3.90
N PRO A 648 27.69 6.92 3.38
CA PRO A 648 28.73 6.30 4.21
C PRO A 648 29.58 7.32 4.96
N ALA A 649 29.76 8.51 4.39
CA ALA A 649 30.55 9.60 4.96
C ALA A 649 30.01 10.13 6.31
N SER A 650 28.70 10.02 6.55
CA SER A 650 28.01 10.65 7.69
C SER A 650 27.45 9.66 8.71
N VAL A 651 27.65 8.34 8.52
CA VAL A 651 27.05 7.32 9.41
C VAL A 651 27.44 7.52 10.88
N LEU A 652 28.72 7.81 11.16
CA LEU A 652 29.21 7.94 12.54
C LEU A 652 28.63 9.17 13.22
N GLU A 653 28.58 10.29 12.49
CA GLU A 653 28.01 11.55 12.98
C GLU A 653 26.49 11.43 13.18
N ALA A 654 25.80 10.64 12.36
CA ALA A 654 24.37 10.34 12.54
C ALA A 654 24.11 9.53 13.82
N VAL A 655 24.89 8.46 14.04
CA VAL A 655 24.75 7.60 15.22
C VAL A 655 25.12 8.36 16.51
N GLU A 656 26.19 9.16 16.48
CA GLU A 656 26.61 9.99 17.60
C GLU A 656 25.53 11.02 17.97
N ALA A 657 25.03 11.77 16.99
CA ALA A 657 23.98 12.77 17.22
C ALA A 657 22.68 12.16 17.77
N TYR A 658 22.28 10.96 17.30
CA TYR A 658 21.14 10.24 17.85
C TYR A 658 21.35 9.90 19.33
N ARG A 659 22.52 9.34 19.68
CA ARG A 659 22.85 8.96 21.05
C ARG A 659 22.96 10.15 21.98
N GLU A 660 23.54 11.26 21.52
CA GLU A 660 23.64 12.51 22.28
C GLU A 660 22.27 13.12 22.57
N ALA A 661 21.33 13.01 21.63
CA ALA A 661 19.96 13.52 21.80
C ALA A 661 19.04 12.55 22.57
N PHE A 662 19.46 11.31 22.80
CA PHE A 662 18.59 10.25 23.30
C PHE A 662 18.01 10.54 24.69
N THR A 663 16.69 10.51 24.77
CA THR A 663 15.92 10.58 26.01
C THR A 663 15.11 9.29 26.16
N PRO A 664 15.26 8.53 27.28
CA PRO A 664 14.46 7.32 27.50
C PRO A 664 12.96 7.58 27.39
N SER A 665 12.23 6.65 26.77
CA SER A 665 10.79 6.73 26.54
C SER A 665 10.08 5.48 27.07
N LYS A 666 8.76 5.41 26.88
CA LYS A 666 7.97 4.19 27.15
C LYS A 666 8.33 3.04 26.22
N VAL A 667 8.99 3.32 25.09
CA VAL A 667 9.38 2.35 24.06
C VAL A 667 10.79 1.84 24.32
N LEU A 668 11.75 2.73 24.58
CA LEU A 668 13.16 2.40 24.76
C LEU A 668 13.75 3.00 26.03
N SER A 669 14.38 2.17 26.87
CA SER A 669 15.15 2.62 28.03
C SER A 669 16.58 3.04 27.69
N GLU A 670 17.10 2.58 26.55
CA GLU A 670 18.45 2.86 26.05
C GLU A 670 18.41 3.05 24.52
N PRO A 671 19.36 3.78 23.91
CA PRO A 671 19.37 3.99 22.46
C PRO A 671 19.41 2.67 21.70
N TYR A 672 18.61 2.53 20.64
CA TYR A 672 18.62 1.36 19.75
C TYR A 672 18.91 1.80 18.32
N VAL A 673 20.02 1.32 17.77
CA VAL A 673 20.56 1.76 16.48
C VAL A 673 20.67 0.61 15.48
N VAL A 674 20.01 0.77 14.34
CA VAL A 674 20.22 -0.05 13.16
C VAL A 674 21.20 0.65 12.21
N VAL A 675 22.17 -0.08 11.65
CA VAL A 675 23.04 0.46 10.58
C VAL A 675 22.92 -0.40 9.33
N SER A 676 22.65 0.24 8.18
CA SER A 676 22.47 -0.48 6.92
C SER A 676 23.69 -0.51 6.01
N ALA A 677 23.90 -1.61 5.28
CA ALA A 677 25.02 -1.81 4.36
C ALA A 677 24.57 -2.46 3.04
N ASP A 678 25.22 -2.09 1.93
CA ASP A 678 25.11 -2.80 0.66
C ASP A 678 26.05 -4.02 0.66
N VAL A 679 25.49 -5.19 0.40
CA VAL A 679 26.17 -6.48 0.54
C VAL A 679 25.90 -7.38 -0.66
N VAL A 680 26.94 -8.06 -1.16
CA VAL A 680 26.82 -9.17 -2.12
C VAL A 680 27.72 -10.30 -1.65
N VAL A 681 27.12 -11.45 -1.33
CA VAL A 681 27.85 -12.65 -0.93
C VAL A 681 27.74 -13.69 -2.05
N ALA A 682 28.87 -14.31 -2.38
CA ALA A 682 28.91 -15.48 -3.25
C ALA A 682 29.86 -16.53 -2.65
N GLU A 683 29.99 -17.68 -3.30
CA GLU A 683 30.86 -18.78 -2.86
C GLU A 683 32.33 -18.34 -2.71
N ASP A 684 32.77 -17.38 -3.52
CA ASP A 684 34.11 -16.80 -3.45
C ASP A 684 34.13 -15.29 -3.81
N ASP A 685 35.25 -14.64 -3.49
CA ASP A 685 35.44 -13.21 -3.72
C ASP A 685 35.42 -12.81 -5.21
N ALA A 686 35.74 -13.72 -6.14
CA ALA A 686 35.74 -13.41 -7.57
C ALA A 686 34.31 -13.39 -8.11
N THR A 687 33.51 -14.40 -7.75
CA THR A 687 32.10 -14.51 -8.10
C THR A 687 31.29 -13.36 -7.50
N ALA A 688 31.53 -13.00 -6.23
CA ALA A 688 30.85 -11.87 -5.61
C ALA A 688 31.16 -10.54 -6.31
N ARG A 689 32.40 -10.33 -6.76
CA ARG A 689 32.78 -9.15 -7.55
C ARG A 689 32.10 -9.10 -8.92
N GLU A 690 31.92 -10.26 -9.55
CA GLU A 690 31.19 -10.34 -10.83
C GLU A 690 29.72 -9.97 -10.65
N LEU A 691 29.06 -10.53 -9.64
CA LEU A 691 27.66 -10.24 -9.31
C LEU A 691 27.43 -8.78 -8.88
N ALA A 692 28.40 -8.17 -8.18
CA ALA A 692 28.32 -6.80 -7.71
C ALA A 692 28.66 -5.75 -8.78
N LYS A 693 29.29 -6.15 -9.90
CA LYS A 693 29.77 -5.25 -10.96
C LYS A 693 28.72 -4.23 -11.46
N PRO A 694 27.43 -4.58 -11.67
CA PRO A 694 26.42 -3.63 -12.15
C PRO A 694 26.11 -2.48 -11.20
N TYR A 695 26.42 -2.62 -9.92
CA TYR A 695 26.09 -1.66 -8.88
C TYR A 695 26.64 -0.25 -9.16
N GLY A 696 27.88 -0.15 -9.66
CA GLY A 696 28.47 1.15 -10.03
C GLY A 696 27.65 1.87 -11.10
N LEU A 697 27.22 1.16 -12.15
CA LEU A 697 26.43 1.74 -13.23
C LEU A 697 25.05 2.20 -12.73
N TRP A 698 24.46 1.45 -11.81
CA TRP A 698 23.21 1.81 -11.17
C TRP A 698 23.33 3.07 -10.29
N VAL A 699 24.38 3.16 -9.47
CA VAL A 699 24.69 4.36 -8.67
C VAL A 699 24.95 5.58 -9.55
N ARG A 700 25.68 5.41 -10.65
CA ARG A 700 25.94 6.48 -11.63
C ARG A 700 24.64 7.06 -12.17
N ALA A 701 23.67 6.22 -12.55
CA ALA A 701 22.38 6.67 -13.08
C ALA A 701 21.62 7.51 -12.05
N ILE A 702 21.60 7.08 -10.78
CA ILE A 702 21.01 7.84 -9.67
C ILE A 702 21.69 9.21 -9.53
N ARG A 703 23.02 9.24 -9.52
CA ARG A 703 23.80 10.46 -9.27
C ARG A 703 23.86 11.43 -10.45
N THR A 704 23.53 10.96 -11.65
CA THR A 704 23.36 11.79 -12.85
C THR A 704 21.90 12.22 -13.09
N GLY A 705 20.99 11.89 -12.17
CA GLY A 705 19.60 12.35 -12.19
C GLY A 705 18.64 11.49 -13.03
N GLN A 706 19.11 10.37 -13.59
CA GLN A 706 18.25 9.40 -14.28
C GLN A 706 17.39 8.57 -13.30
N GLY A 707 17.76 8.57 -12.01
CA GLY A 707 17.13 7.75 -10.97
C GLY A 707 17.65 6.32 -10.97
N ALA A 708 17.04 5.47 -10.15
CA ALA A 708 17.33 4.04 -10.20
C ALA A 708 16.78 3.48 -11.52
N ILE A 709 17.69 3.10 -12.42
CA ILE A 709 17.37 2.40 -13.68
C ILE A 709 17.15 0.90 -13.42
N PRO A 710 16.51 0.15 -14.34
CA PRO A 710 16.48 -1.30 -14.26
C PRO A 710 17.89 -1.85 -13.99
N TYR A 711 18.00 -2.73 -12.98
CA TYR A 711 19.30 -3.16 -12.48
C TYR A 711 20.05 -3.91 -13.58
N PRO A 712 21.24 -3.45 -14.02
CA PRO A 712 21.89 -4.03 -15.20
C PRO A 712 22.44 -5.44 -14.96
N THR A 713 22.65 -6.18 -16.04
CA THR A 713 23.47 -7.41 -16.04
C THR A 713 24.96 -7.08 -15.88
N PRO A 714 25.80 -8.03 -15.43
CA PRO A 714 27.26 -7.86 -15.45
C PRO A 714 27.80 -7.56 -16.87
N GLY A 715 27.21 -8.16 -17.90
CA GLY A 715 27.60 -7.90 -19.30
C GLY A 715 27.26 -6.49 -19.78
N GLU A 716 26.13 -5.91 -19.37
CA GLU A 716 25.80 -4.50 -19.63
C GLU A 716 26.76 -3.55 -18.89
N ALA A 717 27.19 -3.93 -17.69
CA ALA A 717 28.20 -3.18 -16.93
C ALA A 717 29.58 -3.21 -17.60
N ASP A 718 29.99 -4.37 -18.13
CA ASP A 718 31.25 -4.53 -18.90
C ASP A 718 31.23 -3.75 -20.22
N ALA A 719 30.07 -3.64 -20.87
CA ALA A 719 29.91 -2.87 -22.09
C ALA A 719 29.94 -1.34 -21.86
N HIS A 720 29.81 -0.88 -20.61
CA HIS A 720 29.79 0.54 -20.29
C HIS A 720 31.20 1.15 -20.35
N VAL A 721 31.34 2.24 -21.11
CA VAL A 721 32.60 2.99 -21.20
C VAL A 721 32.67 4.02 -20.08
N TRP A 722 33.47 3.72 -19.05
CA TRP A 722 33.67 4.59 -17.88
C TRP A 722 34.63 5.74 -18.16
N SER A 723 34.18 6.98 -17.93
CA SER A 723 35.09 8.13 -17.79
C SER A 723 35.69 8.22 -16.39
N GLU A 724 36.76 9.00 -16.21
CA GLU A 724 37.34 9.24 -14.88
C GLU A 724 36.34 9.92 -13.95
N ALA A 725 35.59 10.89 -14.46
CA ALA A 725 34.53 11.55 -13.71
C ALA A 725 33.43 10.58 -13.27
N ASP A 726 33.06 9.59 -14.10
CA ASP A 726 32.08 8.57 -13.70
C ASP A 726 32.62 7.68 -12.57
N ARG A 727 33.91 7.33 -12.61
CA ARG A 727 34.55 6.53 -11.55
C ARG A 727 34.59 7.29 -10.23
N GLU A 728 35.03 8.55 -10.27
CA GLU A 728 35.01 9.43 -9.09
C GLU A 728 33.59 9.64 -8.55
N LEU A 729 32.59 9.75 -9.44
CA LEU A 729 31.19 9.97 -9.06
C LEU A 729 30.60 8.81 -8.27
N VAL A 730 31.09 7.57 -8.42
CA VAL A 730 30.51 6.38 -7.75
C VAL A 730 31.44 5.76 -6.71
N ALA A 731 32.69 6.22 -6.62
CA ALA A 731 33.75 5.60 -5.83
C ALA A 731 33.35 5.36 -4.37
N ASP A 732 32.77 6.35 -3.69
CA ASP A 732 32.37 6.21 -2.28
C ASP A 732 31.37 5.06 -2.06
N ARG A 733 30.40 4.87 -2.96
CA ARG A 733 29.40 3.79 -2.88
C ARG A 733 30.01 2.45 -3.25
N VAL A 734 30.82 2.39 -4.30
CA VAL A 734 31.46 1.15 -4.77
C VAL A 734 32.49 0.65 -3.74
N ASP A 735 33.31 1.55 -3.20
CA ASP A 735 34.38 1.22 -2.25
C ASP A 735 33.83 0.81 -0.87
N THR A 736 32.62 1.27 -0.52
CA THR A 736 31.95 0.92 0.75
C THR A 736 30.97 -0.25 0.62
N GLN A 737 30.79 -0.81 -0.58
CA GLN A 737 30.01 -2.04 -0.78
C GLN A 737 30.78 -3.25 -0.24
N PHE A 738 30.10 -4.13 0.50
CA PHE A 738 30.68 -5.36 1.00
C PHE A 738 30.38 -6.51 0.04
N ALA A 739 31.22 -6.67 -0.97
CA ALA A 739 31.18 -7.80 -1.90
C ALA A 739 32.32 -8.79 -1.62
N GLY A 740 32.00 -10.08 -1.41
CA GLY A 740 33.00 -11.12 -1.18
C GLY A 740 32.42 -12.51 -0.84
N SER A 741 33.31 -13.42 -0.46
CA SER A 741 33.00 -14.69 0.19
C SER A 741 32.28 -14.48 1.54
N PRO A 742 31.60 -15.51 2.08
CA PRO A 742 30.83 -15.37 3.31
C PRO A 742 31.69 -14.92 4.50
N GLU A 743 32.92 -15.43 4.62
CA GLU A 743 33.87 -15.05 5.67
C GLU A 743 34.32 -13.60 5.55
N THR A 744 34.66 -13.17 4.32
CA THR A 744 35.10 -11.79 4.03
C THR A 744 34.01 -10.79 4.39
N VAL A 745 32.77 -11.06 3.98
CA VAL A 745 31.64 -10.16 4.22
C VAL A 745 31.26 -10.15 5.70
N ALA A 746 31.21 -11.31 6.35
CA ALA A 746 30.94 -11.38 7.78
C ALA A 746 31.97 -10.58 8.60
N GLU A 747 33.26 -10.63 8.24
CA GLU A 747 34.26 -9.83 8.94
C GLU A 747 34.06 -8.32 8.75
N ARG A 748 33.75 -7.87 7.53
CA ARG A 748 33.46 -6.45 7.26
C ARG A 748 32.21 -5.96 8.00
N LEU A 749 31.17 -6.77 8.09
CA LEU A 749 29.97 -6.47 8.86
C LEU A 749 30.24 -6.40 10.37
N ARG A 750 31.13 -7.25 10.92
CA ARG A 750 31.60 -7.13 12.32
C ARG A 750 32.36 -5.83 12.55
N VAL A 751 33.19 -5.41 11.60
CA VAL A 751 33.87 -4.11 11.65
C VAL A 751 32.84 -2.98 11.67
N LEU A 752 31.87 -2.98 10.77
CA LEU A 752 30.80 -1.98 10.75
C LEU A 752 30.06 -1.93 12.09
N GLN A 753 29.59 -3.08 12.58
CA GLN A 753 28.88 -3.21 13.86
C GLN A 753 29.71 -2.67 15.03
N ARG A 754 30.99 -3.03 15.12
CA ARG A 754 31.88 -2.60 16.21
C ARG A 754 32.12 -1.09 16.18
N VAL A 755 32.37 -0.51 15.01
CA VAL A 755 32.72 0.91 14.86
C VAL A 755 31.52 1.81 15.09
N THR A 756 30.32 1.40 14.66
CA THR A 756 29.09 2.17 14.90
C THR A 756 28.46 1.84 16.25
N GLY A 757 28.76 0.67 16.82
CA GLY A 757 28.05 0.09 17.95
C GLY A 757 26.60 -0.23 17.59
N ALA A 758 26.31 -0.66 16.35
CA ALA A 758 24.95 -1.01 15.94
C ALA A 758 24.40 -2.18 16.77
N ASP A 759 23.14 -2.08 17.15
CA ASP A 759 22.38 -3.12 17.86
C ASP A 759 21.78 -4.15 16.88
N GLU A 760 21.66 -3.77 15.61
CA GLU A 760 21.14 -4.56 14.50
C GLU A 760 21.76 -4.08 13.17
N LEU A 761 21.98 -4.99 12.22
CA LEU A 761 22.46 -4.66 10.87
C LEU A 761 21.37 -4.87 9.82
N LEU A 762 21.19 -3.89 8.95
CA LEU A 762 20.16 -3.90 7.90
C LEU A 762 20.80 -4.06 6.51
N ILE A 763 20.55 -5.20 5.89
CA ILE A 763 21.29 -5.66 4.72
C ILE A 763 20.51 -5.40 3.44
N THR A 764 21.12 -4.64 2.53
CA THR A 764 20.64 -4.45 1.16
C THR A 764 21.47 -5.27 0.21
N THR A 765 20.87 -6.24 -0.47
CA THR A 765 21.52 -6.99 -1.55
C THR A 765 20.71 -6.80 -2.82
N ILE A 766 21.39 -6.38 -3.88
CA ILE A 766 20.84 -6.27 -5.23
C ILE A 766 21.81 -6.96 -6.19
N THR A 767 21.29 -7.92 -6.94
CA THR A 767 21.95 -8.62 -8.05
C THR A 767 20.98 -8.60 -9.24
N HIS A 768 21.47 -8.88 -10.46
CA HIS A 768 20.58 -8.98 -11.63
C HIS A 768 19.62 -10.17 -11.50
N GLY A 769 20.14 -11.36 -11.20
CA GLY A 769 19.34 -12.57 -11.00
C GLY A 769 18.73 -12.64 -9.60
N HIS A 770 17.44 -12.97 -9.51
CA HIS A 770 16.76 -13.23 -8.22
C HIS A 770 17.35 -14.41 -7.47
N ALA A 771 17.76 -15.48 -8.17
CA ALA A 771 18.39 -16.64 -7.54
C ALA A 771 19.71 -16.28 -6.85
N ASP A 772 20.56 -15.48 -7.50
CA ASP A 772 21.81 -14.99 -6.91
C ASP A 772 21.55 -14.10 -5.69
N ARG A 773 20.47 -13.31 -5.75
CA ARG A 773 20.03 -12.45 -4.65
C ARG A 773 19.67 -13.27 -3.42
N VAL A 774 18.82 -14.29 -3.59
CA VAL A 774 18.43 -15.23 -2.53
C VAL A 774 19.65 -15.95 -1.99
N ARG A 775 20.52 -16.46 -2.89
CA ARG A 775 21.75 -17.18 -2.52
C ARG A 775 22.70 -16.34 -1.67
N SER A 776 22.85 -15.05 -1.98
CA SER A 776 23.66 -14.12 -1.19
C SER A 776 23.14 -13.98 0.26
N TYR A 777 21.82 -13.90 0.46
CA TYR A 777 21.23 -13.86 1.80
C TYR A 777 21.38 -15.21 2.53
N GLU A 778 21.24 -16.34 1.84
CA GLU A 778 21.48 -17.68 2.43
C GLU A 778 22.91 -17.80 2.96
N LEU A 779 23.90 -17.51 2.11
CA LEU A 779 25.32 -17.57 2.47
C LEU A 779 25.68 -16.62 3.62
N LEU A 780 25.09 -15.42 3.63
CA LEU A 780 25.30 -14.47 4.71
C LEU A 780 24.74 -14.98 6.03
N ALA A 781 23.49 -15.47 6.04
CA ALA A 781 22.86 -15.98 7.24
C ALA A 781 23.64 -17.18 7.82
N GLU A 782 24.08 -18.11 6.97
CA GLU A 782 24.91 -19.25 7.36
C GLU A 782 26.21 -18.80 8.04
N ALA A 783 26.98 -17.90 7.39
CA ALA A 783 28.26 -17.44 7.92
C ALA A 783 28.13 -16.56 9.17
N TRP A 784 27.09 -15.73 9.25
CA TRP A 784 26.85 -14.85 10.40
C TRP A 784 26.47 -15.65 11.65
N HIS A 785 25.69 -16.73 11.50
CA HIS A 785 25.22 -17.57 12.60
C HIS A 785 26.13 -18.76 12.93
N ALA A 786 27.00 -19.20 12.02
CA ALA A 786 27.96 -20.29 12.27
C ALA A 786 28.93 -20.01 13.44
N GLY A 787 29.10 -18.74 13.84
CA GLY A 787 29.90 -18.34 15.01
C GLY A 787 29.20 -18.50 16.37
N ALA A 788 27.92 -18.88 16.42
CA ALA A 788 27.16 -19.05 17.66
C ALA A 788 27.00 -20.54 18.04
N PRO A 789 27.35 -20.99 19.26
CA PRO A 789 27.20 -22.39 19.64
C PRO A 789 25.74 -22.82 19.58
N HIS A 790 25.48 -23.90 18.84
CA HIS A 790 24.18 -24.59 18.84
C HIS A 790 23.86 -25.08 20.26
N ALA A 791 22.83 -24.51 20.89
CA ALA A 791 22.20 -25.14 22.04
C ALA A 791 21.60 -26.48 21.57
N GLY A 792 22.13 -27.57 22.14
CA GLY A 792 21.93 -28.92 21.65
C GLY A 792 20.46 -29.31 21.46
N ARG A 793 20.19 -29.98 20.34
CA ARG A 793 19.09 -30.94 20.24
C ARG A 793 19.34 -32.02 21.29
N ALA A 794 18.74 -31.88 22.46
CA ALA A 794 18.56 -33.01 23.37
C ALA A 794 17.59 -33.98 22.69
N GLY A 795 18.13 -35.06 22.12
CA GLY A 795 17.34 -36.21 21.74
C GLY A 795 16.67 -36.78 22.99
N GLY A 796 15.35 -36.78 22.99
CA GLY A 796 14.54 -37.58 23.90
C GLY A 796 13.61 -38.44 23.07
N SER A 797 13.92 -39.72 22.97
CA SER A 797 12.92 -40.72 22.61
C SER A 797 11.90 -40.80 23.74
N LEU A 798 10.63 -40.53 23.44
CA LEU A 798 9.43 -41.36 23.73
C LEU A 798 8.18 -40.57 23.36
#